data_AF-A0A940A2W4-F1
#
_entry.id   AF-A0A940A2W4-F1
#
_cell.length_a   1.000
_cell.length_b   1.000
_cell.length_c   1.000
_cell.angle_alpha   90.00
_cell.angle_beta   90.00
_cell.angle_gamma   90.00
#
_symmetry.space_group_name_H-M   'P 1'
#
loop_
_entity.id
_entity.type
_entity.pdbx_description
1 polymer ?
#
loop_
_entity_poly.entity_id
_entity_poly.type
_entity_poly.pdbx_seq_one_letter_code
_entity_poly.pdbx_strand_id
1 'polypeptide(L)'
;MKEYNILLTSLGDLGNRLSHRYFYFEDKGVTRYCDGISIAEAGAKYIMSHDPIDEIIVLGAPGTFYPGEEGTRIPLKNYSGYSANNIDSLSEYGFFLYRLLQFQEGVDMEGIDVLEQTDPARQEELIKAYDSYLGSFIEENPTASADNMFHYLAQDPDGEQDLYSGIIDLTRQDIRWLKRYIYTKLKAGARLSSLDVNDGLLVSFIPSDRDEDIKIASGDNIIKIVQSIYKSDDIKVNLYVDMQGLETSAGYSILAVLQLLSNEADSNFEIKEIITSHRSKGRFATPIDNNEMARYKINTLLSGMEAFIKYGKVSIIENYWKSTGITNDHIDRLVNAMRWVDDGISLCNIPDLEYGIRLLKDVFKEPFTGELPEFESNVFRILERGIRKDYGALLTEEELNCLTLIRWAYRKKFYQQCLTIIESRVPIELVDRGIFYYWETDEDKAEFLRAMNYEFYDTIPRLRYCFKDLSHHFVKYYARSQVWPKKGEDISRKYLDYRKRKFTDKTLKTAPLYSIIEDHPEELDDLMYSYYTLGFVRNTINHAGVKEGADQDPLRNERIELVDTTIADFISKYAKVTDIIKMKGLEGFRTRTVSAEEFREYTEDHKLFITPNTGGRNGRNNITIPRPRLKAGEKLIISVEIESEDGRKKLGGYE
;
A
#
# COMPACT_ATOMS: atom_id res chain seq x y z
N MET A 1 4.48 -20.39 -16.73
CA MET A 1 3.03 -20.13 -16.67
C MET A 1 2.57 -19.86 -18.09
N LYS A 2 1.53 -20.53 -18.56
CA LYS A 2 1.03 -20.31 -19.93
C LYS A 2 0.22 -19.02 -19.93
N GLU A 3 0.44 -18.12 -20.88
CA GLU A 3 -0.38 -16.92 -21.01
C GLU A 3 -1.67 -17.23 -21.78
N TYR A 4 -2.76 -16.54 -21.41
CA TYR A 4 -4.08 -16.67 -22.04
C TYR A 4 -4.72 -15.29 -22.16
N ASN A 5 -4.96 -14.83 -23.37
CA ASN A 5 -5.36 -13.46 -23.66
C ASN A 5 -6.88 -13.38 -23.88
N ILE A 6 -7.55 -12.57 -23.06
CA ILE A 6 -9.01 -12.42 -23.08
C ILE A 6 -9.37 -10.97 -23.38
N LEU A 7 -10.24 -10.76 -24.38
CA LEU A 7 -10.93 -9.50 -24.59
C LEU A 7 -12.31 -9.54 -23.93
N LEU A 8 -12.57 -8.66 -22.97
CA LEU A 8 -13.89 -8.42 -22.42
C LEU A 8 -14.51 -7.20 -23.10
N THR A 9 -15.60 -7.40 -23.84
CA THR A 9 -16.36 -6.32 -24.47
C THR A 9 -17.85 -6.47 -24.14
N SER A 10 -18.66 -5.54 -24.62
CA SER A 10 -20.08 -5.46 -24.34
C SER A 10 -20.84 -4.97 -25.54
N LEU A 11 -22.07 -5.44 -25.65
CA LEU A 11 -22.92 -5.31 -26.82
C LEU A 11 -24.26 -4.69 -26.39
N GLY A 12 -24.58 -3.58 -27.04
CA GLY A 12 -25.92 -2.98 -27.00
C GLY A 12 -26.68 -3.26 -28.29
N ASP A 13 -27.86 -2.65 -28.42
CA ASP A 13 -28.58 -2.59 -29.69
C ASP A 13 -27.74 -1.84 -30.74
N LEU A 14 -27.37 -2.52 -31.83
CA LEU A 14 -26.54 -1.97 -32.91
C LEU A 14 -27.36 -1.04 -33.82
N GLY A 15 -28.69 -1.08 -33.72
CA GLY A 15 -29.62 -0.26 -34.49
C GLY A 15 -29.54 -0.55 -35.99
N ASN A 16 -29.19 0.47 -36.79
CA ASN A 16 -29.17 0.33 -38.25
C ASN A 16 -27.85 -0.33 -38.72
N ARG A 17 -27.94 -1.61 -39.13
CA ARG A 17 -26.83 -2.45 -39.64
C ARG A 17 -26.16 -1.95 -40.93
N LEU A 18 -26.72 -0.93 -41.58
CA LEU A 18 -26.15 -0.28 -42.77
C LEU A 18 -25.46 1.06 -42.46
N SER A 19 -25.44 1.47 -41.19
CA SER A 19 -24.86 2.75 -40.77
C SER A 19 -23.38 2.62 -40.39
N HIS A 20 -22.52 2.29 -41.36
CA HIS A 20 -21.08 2.22 -41.13
C HIS A 20 -20.54 3.53 -40.54
N ARG A 21 -19.73 3.39 -39.50
CA ARG A 21 -18.93 4.44 -38.90
C ARG A 21 -17.47 4.07 -39.06
N TYR A 22 -16.63 5.08 -38.91
CA TYR A 22 -15.19 4.91 -39.03
C TYR A 22 -14.53 5.32 -37.74
N PHE A 23 -13.49 4.57 -37.41
CA PHE A 23 -12.72 4.73 -36.22
C PHE A 23 -11.24 4.77 -36.58
N TYR A 24 -10.46 5.42 -35.74
CA TYR A 24 -9.02 5.47 -35.94
C TYR A 24 -8.28 5.29 -34.64
N PHE A 25 -7.05 4.84 -34.78
CA PHE A 25 -6.10 4.70 -33.70
C PHE A 25 -4.73 5.18 -34.20
N GLU A 26 -3.96 5.78 -33.31
CA GLU A 26 -2.62 6.28 -33.61
C GLU A 26 -1.59 5.55 -32.74
N ASP A 27 -0.66 4.83 -33.37
CA ASP A 27 0.49 4.24 -32.69
C ASP A 27 1.78 4.72 -33.35
N LYS A 28 2.69 5.26 -32.54
CA LYS A 28 4.02 5.75 -32.95
C LYS A 28 3.98 6.67 -34.18
N GLY A 29 2.99 7.55 -34.25
CA GLY A 29 2.80 8.51 -35.35
C GLY A 29 2.23 7.90 -36.64
N VAL A 30 1.73 6.67 -36.59
CA VAL A 30 1.01 6.03 -37.69
C VAL A 30 -0.46 5.89 -37.32
N THR A 31 -1.33 6.60 -38.05
CA THR A 31 -2.77 6.44 -37.91
C THR A 31 -3.28 5.28 -38.75
N ARG A 32 -4.04 4.38 -38.12
CA ARG A 32 -4.76 3.29 -38.77
C ARG A 32 -6.26 3.43 -38.56
N TYR A 33 -7.03 2.87 -39.48
CA TYR A 33 -8.47 3.03 -39.55
C TYR A 33 -9.19 1.69 -39.58
N CYS A 34 -10.38 1.64 -39.00
CA CYS A 34 -11.33 0.56 -39.25
C CYS A 34 -12.74 1.12 -39.42
N ASP A 35 -13.57 0.36 -40.12
CA ASP A 35 -15.00 0.57 -40.09
C ASP A 35 -15.64 -0.25 -38.97
N GLY A 36 -16.79 0.21 -38.50
CA GLY A 36 -17.61 -0.50 -37.54
C GLY A 36 -19.03 0.01 -37.56
N ILE A 37 -19.99 -0.89 -37.40
CA ILE A 37 -21.41 -0.54 -37.24
C ILE A 37 -21.65 -0.12 -35.80
N SER A 38 -21.04 -0.85 -34.87
CA SER A 38 -20.99 -0.47 -33.47
C SER A 38 -19.60 -0.08 -33.03
N ILE A 39 -19.62 0.55 -31.87
CA ILE A 39 -18.42 0.96 -31.18
C ILE A 39 -17.67 -0.27 -30.64
N ALA A 40 -18.39 -1.28 -30.14
CA ALA A 40 -17.81 -2.55 -29.68
C ALA A 40 -17.09 -3.32 -30.80
N GLU A 41 -17.62 -3.30 -32.04
CA GLU A 41 -16.96 -3.87 -33.22
C GLU A 41 -15.59 -3.22 -33.46
N ALA A 42 -15.53 -1.88 -33.38
CA ALA A 42 -14.29 -1.15 -33.58
C ALA A 42 -13.25 -1.47 -32.50
N GLY A 43 -13.67 -1.55 -31.23
CA GLY A 43 -12.81 -1.92 -30.11
C GLY A 43 -12.24 -3.34 -30.27
N ALA A 44 -13.07 -4.31 -30.64
CA ALA A 44 -12.63 -5.68 -30.89
C ALA A 44 -11.66 -5.78 -32.07
N LYS A 45 -11.95 -5.12 -33.20
CA LYS A 45 -11.04 -5.06 -34.36
C LYS A 45 -9.69 -4.44 -34.01
N TYR A 46 -9.71 -3.38 -33.19
CA TYR A 46 -8.50 -2.77 -32.66
C TYR A 46 -7.65 -3.79 -31.91
N ILE A 47 -8.18 -4.43 -30.88
CA ILE A 47 -7.42 -5.41 -30.08
C ILE A 47 -6.94 -6.58 -30.95
N MET A 48 -7.80 -7.14 -31.81
CA MET A 48 -7.43 -8.23 -32.73
C MET A 48 -6.32 -7.89 -33.73
N SER A 49 -6.06 -6.59 -33.96
CA SER A 49 -5.01 -6.13 -34.88
C SER A 49 -3.67 -5.80 -34.20
N HIS A 50 -3.65 -5.75 -32.87
CA HIS A 50 -2.46 -5.38 -32.08
C HIS A 50 -1.99 -6.50 -31.15
N ASP A 51 -2.92 -7.29 -30.62
CA ASP A 51 -2.64 -8.32 -29.63
C ASP A 51 -3.14 -9.71 -30.07
N PRO A 52 -2.40 -10.79 -29.74
CA PRO A 52 -2.92 -12.14 -29.82
C PRO A 52 -4.08 -12.31 -28.83
N ILE A 53 -5.20 -12.88 -29.25
CA ILE A 53 -6.39 -13.10 -28.43
C ILE A 53 -6.83 -14.55 -28.53
N ASP A 54 -6.96 -15.19 -27.37
CA ASP A 54 -7.45 -16.56 -27.27
C ASP A 54 -8.98 -16.63 -27.12
N GLU A 55 -9.58 -15.62 -26.50
CA GLU A 55 -11.03 -15.57 -26.25
C GLU A 55 -11.58 -14.13 -26.22
N ILE A 56 -12.74 -13.91 -26.84
CA ILE A 56 -13.55 -12.71 -26.70
C ILE A 56 -14.80 -13.06 -25.89
N ILE A 57 -14.98 -12.42 -24.75
CA ILE A 57 -16.15 -12.52 -23.89
C ILE A 57 -17.04 -11.29 -24.15
N VAL A 58 -18.26 -11.51 -24.60
CA VAL A 58 -19.22 -10.46 -24.94
C VAL A 58 -20.33 -10.42 -23.91
N LEU A 59 -20.56 -9.24 -23.32
CA LEU A 59 -21.65 -8.99 -22.37
C LEU A 59 -22.83 -8.32 -23.08
N GLY A 60 -24.07 -8.77 -22.92
CA GLY A 60 -25.21 -8.11 -23.59
C GLY A 60 -26.57 -8.31 -22.93
N ALA A 61 -27.50 -7.39 -23.16
CA ALA A 61 -28.85 -7.40 -22.57
C ALA A 61 -29.77 -8.48 -23.18
N PRO A 62 -30.89 -8.85 -22.51
CA PRO A 62 -31.85 -9.88 -22.96
C PRO A 62 -32.49 -9.76 -24.36
N GLY A 63 -32.15 -8.75 -25.16
CA GLY A 63 -32.57 -8.61 -26.57
C GLY A 63 -31.44 -8.65 -27.59
N THR A 64 -30.19 -8.83 -27.15
CA THR A 64 -29.00 -8.76 -28.02
C THR A 64 -28.55 -10.12 -28.55
N PHE A 65 -29.17 -11.22 -28.10
CA PHE A 65 -28.83 -12.58 -28.46
C PHE A 65 -30.10 -13.43 -28.62
N TYR A 66 -29.99 -14.58 -29.29
CA TYR A 66 -31.04 -15.59 -29.37
C TYR A 66 -30.82 -16.71 -28.35
N PRO A 67 -31.89 -17.33 -27.82
CA PRO A 67 -31.77 -18.48 -26.94
C PRO A 67 -30.90 -19.59 -27.54
N GLY A 68 -29.92 -20.07 -26.76
CA GLY A 68 -28.89 -21.01 -27.17
C GLY A 68 -27.53 -20.37 -27.52
N GLU A 69 -27.46 -19.04 -27.64
CA GLU A 69 -26.19 -18.33 -27.82
C GLU A 69 -25.49 -18.06 -26.47
N GLU A 70 -26.23 -18.06 -25.37
CA GLU A 70 -25.72 -17.82 -24.02
C GLU A 70 -24.78 -18.93 -23.52
N GLY A 71 -23.63 -18.54 -22.96
CA GLY A 71 -22.66 -19.45 -22.34
C GLY A 71 -21.95 -20.40 -23.31
N THR A 72 -22.28 -20.36 -24.61
CA THR A 72 -21.65 -21.21 -25.61
C THR A 72 -20.28 -20.64 -25.98
N ARG A 73 -19.24 -21.46 -25.81
CA ARG A 73 -17.86 -21.13 -26.19
C ARG A 73 -17.52 -21.81 -27.51
N ILE A 74 -17.40 -21.05 -28.59
CA ILE A 74 -17.14 -21.58 -29.94
C ILE A 74 -15.91 -20.92 -30.58
N PRO A 75 -15.14 -21.63 -31.42
CA PRO A 75 -14.20 -20.98 -32.32
C PRO A 75 -14.94 -20.03 -33.27
N LEU A 76 -14.47 -18.79 -33.41
CA LEU A 76 -15.12 -17.78 -34.25
C LEU A 76 -15.34 -18.26 -35.69
N LYS A 77 -14.33 -18.92 -36.28
CA LYS A 77 -14.41 -19.53 -37.62
C LYS A 77 -15.48 -20.61 -37.79
N ASN A 78 -15.99 -21.17 -36.69
CA ASN A 78 -17.04 -22.18 -36.71
C ASN A 78 -18.43 -21.56 -36.54
N TYR A 79 -18.55 -20.23 -36.52
CA TYR A 79 -19.83 -19.55 -36.38
C TYR A 79 -20.72 -19.80 -37.60
N SER A 80 -21.82 -20.54 -37.40
CA SER A 80 -22.72 -20.98 -38.48
C SER A 80 -23.51 -19.83 -39.14
N GLY A 81 -23.68 -18.70 -38.44
CA GLY A 81 -24.33 -17.52 -39.00
C GLY A 81 -23.52 -16.82 -40.09
N TYR A 82 -22.25 -17.17 -40.30
CA TYR A 82 -21.45 -16.61 -41.38
C TYR A 82 -22.00 -16.91 -42.78
N SER A 83 -22.70 -18.03 -42.93
CA SER A 83 -23.38 -18.41 -44.17
C SER A 83 -24.82 -17.88 -44.28
N ALA A 84 -25.23 -16.91 -43.44
CA ALA A 84 -26.58 -16.38 -43.48
C ALA A 84 -26.82 -15.60 -44.78
N ASN A 85 -27.87 -15.96 -45.52
CA ASN A 85 -28.27 -15.25 -46.74
C ASN A 85 -28.91 -13.89 -46.46
N ASN A 86 -29.33 -13.63 -45.21
CA ASN A 86 -29.91 -12.37 -44.79
C ASN A 86 -29.37 -11.99 -43.41
N ILE A 87 -28.57 -10.93 -43.33
CA ILE A 87 -27.99 -10.44 -42.09
C ILE A 87 -29.05 -10.04 -41.07
N ASP A 88 -30.25 -9.60 -41.48
CA ASP A 88 -31.34 -9.18 -40.58
C ASP A 88 -31.93 -10.36 -39.78
N SER A 89 -31.63 -11.60 -40.19
CA SER A 89 -32.01 -12.82 -39.46
C SER A 89 -31.10 -13.17 -38.29
N LEU A 90 -29.98 -12.47 -38.14
CA LEU A 90 -29.02 -12.67 -37.05
C LEU A 90 -29.43 -11.85 -35.82
N SER A 91 -29.14 -12.36 -34.62
CA SER A 91 -29.18 -11.55 -33.39
C SER A 91 -28.11 -10.44 -33.45
N GLU A 92 -28.14 -9.47 -32.53
CA GLU A 92 -27.08 -8.45 -32.46
C GLU A 92 -25.71 -9.11 -32.22
N TYR A 93 -25.65 -10.11 -31.34
CA TYR A 93 -24.45 -10.91 -31.07
C TYR A 93 -24.02 -11.70 -32.30
N GLY A 94 -24.95 -12.38 -32.96
CA GLY A 94 -24.66 -13.13 -34.17
C GLY A 94 -24.13 -12.25 -35.31
N PHE A 95 -24.71 -11.06 -35.48
CA PHE A 95 -24.24 -10.09 -36.44
C PHE A 95 -22.86 -9.53 -36.09
N PHE A 96 -22.59 -9.29 -34.80
CA PHE A 96 -21.25 -8.92 -34.32
C PHE A 96 -20.21 -10.00 -34.65
N LEU A 97 -20.50 -11.28 -34.39
CA LEU A 97 -19.61 -12.40 -34.75
C LEU A 97 -19.37 -12.49 -36.26
N TYR A 98 -20.43 -12.35 -37.04
CA TYR A 98 -20.36 -12.31 -38.49
C TYR A 98 -19.38 -11.22 -38.98
N ARG A 99 -19.45 -10.00 -38.41
CA ARG A 99 -18.55 -8.89 -38.74
C ARG A 99 -17.11 -9.10 -38.28
N LEU A 100 -16.88 -9.73 -37.14
CA LEU A 100 -15.53 -10.08 -36.69
C LEU A 100 -14.89 -11.15 -37.58
N LEU A 101 -15.66 -12.14 -38.02
CA LEU A 101 -15.15 -13.18 -38.91
C LEU A 101 -14.79 -12.62 -40.29
N GLN A 102 -15.57 -11.70 -40.85
CA GLN A 102 -15.19 -10.97 -42.06
C GLN A 102 -13.87 -10.21 -41.90
N PHE A 103 -13.69 -9.54 -40.76
CA PHE A 103 -12.44 -8.84 -40.47
C PHE A 103 -11.24 -9.78 -40.36
N GLN A 104 -11.45 -10.97 -39.80
CA GLN A 104 -10.42 -12.01 -39.71
C GLN A 104 -10.05 -12.57 -41.10
N GLU A 105 -11.05 -12.82 -41.96
CA GLU A 105 -10.86 -13.33 -43.33
C GLU A 105 -10.41 -12.24 -44.32
N GLY A 106 -10.36 -10.98 -43.90
CA GLY A 106 -10.04 -9.85 -44.78
C GLY A 106 -11.10 -9.60 -45.87
N VAL A 107 -12.34 -10.02 -45.63
CA VAL A 107 -13.47 -9.89 -46.55
C VAL A 107 -14.32 -8.69 -46.14
N ASP A 108 -14.90 -8.00 -47.12
CA ASP A 108 -15.63 -6.76 -46.89
C ASP A 108 -17.00 -6.73 -47.61
N MET A 109 -17.91 -7.62 -47.23
CA MET A 109 -19.16 -7.84 -47.98
C MET A 109 -20.16 -6.68 -47.85
N GLU A 110 -20.27 -6.05 -46.67
CA GLU A 110 -21.25 -4.97 -46.43
C GLU A 110 -20.75 -3.65 -47.01
N GLY A 111 -19.43 -3.54 -47.21
CA GLY A 111 -18.86 -2.51 -48.05
C GLY A 111 -19.41 -2.54 -49.46
N ILE A 112 -19.62 -3.75 -50.00
CA ILE A 112 -20.20 -3.96 -51.32
C ILE A 112 -21.69 -3.59 -51.28
N ASP A 113 -22.44 -4.04 -50.27
CA ASP A 113 -23.87 -3.70 -50.14
C ASP A 113 -24.14 -2.20 -50.07
N VAL A 114 -23.35 -1.44 -49.29
CA VAL A 114 -23.47 0.03 -49.23
C VAL A 114 -23.17 0.67 -50.58
N LEU A 115 -22.18 0.15 -51.31
CA LEU A 115 -21.81 0.65 -52.62
C LEU A 115 -22.83 0.31 -53.70
N GLU A 116 -23.58 -0.78 -53.56
CA GLU A 116 -24.61 -1.24 -54.51
C GLU A 116 -26.00 -0.62 -54.29
N GLN A 117 -26.26 -0.03 -53.11
CA GLN A 117 -27.56 0.58 -52.77
C GLN A 117 -27.87 1.91 -53.46
N THR A 118 -26.85 2.60 -54.00
CA THR A 118 -27.01 3.90 -54.67
C THR A 118 -27.07 3.73 -56.18
N ASP A 119 -27.99 4.42 -56.86
CA ASP A 119 -28.13 4.35 -58.32
C ASP A 119 -26.83 4.74 -59.05
N PRO A 120 -26.38 3.99 -60.09
CA PRO A 120 -25.12 4.25 -60.78
C PRO A 120 -24.95 5.67 -61.33
N ALA A 121 -26.02 6.32 -61.79
CA ALA A 121 -25.92 7.69 -62.29
C ALA A 121 -25.61 8.67 -61.14
N ARG A 122 -26.24 8.47 -59.97
CA ARG A 122 -25.95 9.25 -58.76
C ARG A 122 -24.54 8.99 -58.24
N GLN A 123 -24.03 7.75 -58.33
CA GLN A 123 -22.64 7.45 -57.99
C GLN A 123 -21.65 8.26 -58.84
N GLU A 124 -21.88 8.34 -60.15
CA GLU A 124 -21.03 9.10 -61.06
C GLU A 124 -21.02 10.60 -60.72
N GLU A 125 -22.16 11.16 -60.33
CA GLU A 125 -22.25 12.55 -59.83
C GLU A 125 -21.44 12.75 -58.55
N LEU A 126 -21.57 11.84 -57.58
CA LEU A 126 -20.84 11.91 -56.30
C LEU A 126 -19.32 11.79 -56.52
N ILE A 127 -18.88 10.90 -57.41
CA ILE A 127 -17.47 10.75 -57.76
C ILE A 127 -16.94 12.02 -58.42
N LYS A 128 -17.66 12.60 -59.40
CA LYS A 128 -17.23 13.85 -60.05
C LYS A 128 -17.09 15.01 -59.06
N ALA A 129 -18.03 15.12 -58.12
CA ALA A 129 -17.95 16.15 -57.08
C ALA A 129 -16.77 15.92 -56.14
N TYR A 130 -16.53 14.66 -55.73
CA TYR A 130 -15.36 14.29 -54.93
C TYR A 130 -14.04 14.55 -55.65
N ASP A 131 -13.92 14.17 -56.93
CA ASP A 131 -12.71 14.40 -57.73
C ASP A 131 -12.43 15.89 -57.92
N SER A 132 -13.48 16.71 -58.08
CA SER A 132 -13.34 18.17 -58.13
C SER A 132 -12.84 18.74 -56.80
N TYR A 133 -13.38 18.27 -55.66
CA TYR A 133 -12.92 18.66 -54.33
C TYR A 133 -11.47 18.23 -54.10
N LEU A 134 -11.14 16.99 -54.43
CA LEU A 134 -9.79 16.42 -54.33
C LEU A 134 -8.79 17.23 -55.15
N GLY A 135 -9.15 17.65 -56.37
CA GLY A 135 -8.32 18.51 -57.21
C GLY A 135 -7.98 19.83 -56.53
N SER A 136 -8.99 20.58 -56.08
CA SER A 136 -8.79 21.84 -55.37
C SER A 136 -7.99 21.67 -54.08
N PHE A 137 -8.27 20.61 -53.31
CA PHE A 137 -7.57 20.34 -52.06
C PHE A 137 -6.09 20.02 -52.28
N ILE A 138 -5.75 19.27 -53.33
CA ILE A 138 -4.35 18.95 -53.69
C ILE A 138 -3.60 20.20 -54.15
N GLU A 139 -4.25 21.12 -54.87
CA GLU A 139 -3.64 22.40 -55.25
C GLU A 139 -3.23 23.22 -54.02
N GLU A 140 -4.05 23.20 -52.96
CA GLU A 140 -3.77 23.87 -51.69
C GLU A 140 -2.83 23.06 -50.77
N ASN A 141 -2.84 21.73 -50.89
CA ASN A 141 -2.07 20.80 -50.06
C ASN A 141 -1.29 19.79 -50.93
N PRO A 142 -0.09 20.15 -51.43
CA PRO A 142 0.65 19.33 -52.39
C PRO A 142 1.09 17.94 -51.91
N THR A 143 1.01 17.67 -50.60
CA THR A 143 1.29 16.35 -50.00
C THR A 143 0.07 15.44 -49.95
N ALA A 144 -1.11 15.95 -50.29
CA ALA A 144 -2.36 15.20 -50.33
C ALA A 144 -2.48 14.35 -51.60
N SER A 145 -3.21 13.25 -51.50
CA SER A 145 -3.47 12.30 -52.56
C SER A 145 -4.78 11.56 -52.28
N ALA A 146 -5.36 10.92 -53.29
CA ALA A 146 -6.63 10.20 -53.12
C ALA A 146 -6.59 9.12 -52.02
N ASP A 147 -5.42 8.50 -51.82
CA ASP A 147 -5.21 7.39 -50.88
C ASP A 147 -4.89 7.83 -49.44
N ASN A 148 -4.67 9.14 -49.21
CA ASN A 148 -4.55 9.73 -47.88
C ASN A 148 -5.65 10.74 -47.56
N MET A 149 -6.56 11.04 -48.49
CA MET A 149 -7.67 11.98 -48.29
C MET A 149 -8.56 11.62 -47.09
N PHE A 150 -8.82 10.33 -46.86
CA PHE A 150 -9.55 9.87 -45.67
C PHE A 150 -8.88 10.34 -44.37
N HIS A 151 -7.54 10.33 -44.32
CA HIS A 151 -6.79 10.77 -43.15
C HIS A 151 -6.97 12.28 -42.93
N TYR A 152 -6.84 13.09 -43.98
CA TYR A 152 -7.06 14.53 -43.89
C TYR A 152 -8.47 14.86 -43.38
N LEU A 153 -9.50 14.27 -43.98
CA LEU A 153 -10.89 14.45 -43.56
C LEU A 153 -11.16 13.96 -42.12
N ALA A 154 -10.43 12.95 -41.65
CA ALA A 154 -10.55 12.45 -40.28
C ALA A 154 -9.90 13.37 -39.23
N GLN A 155 -8.86 14.12 -39.61
CA GLN A 155 -8.14 15.05 -38.73
C GLN A 155 -8.72 16.46 -38.75
N ASP A 156 -9.37 16.85 -39.85
CA ASP A 156 -9.99 18.17 -40.02
C ASP A 156 -11.47 18.18 -39.59
N PRO A 157 -11.84 18.95 -38.55
CA PRO A 157 -13.23 19.10 -38.13
C PRO A 157 -14.15 19.72 -39.19
N ASP A 158 -13.62 20.56 -40.07
CA ASP A 158 -14.41 21.32 -41.05
C ASP A 158 -14.39 20.67 -42.45
N GLY A 159 -13.38 19.84 -42.73
CA GLY A 159 -13.20 19.18 -44.03
C GLY A 159 -14.38 18.32 -44.50
N GLU A 160 -15.14 17.72 -43.57
CA GLU A 160 -16.39 17.01 -43.89
C GLU A 160 -17.45 17.97 -44.46
N GLN A 161 -17.60 19.15 -43.86
CA GLN A 161 -18.57 20.15 -44.29
C GLN A 161 -18.16 20.78 -45.64
N ASP A 162 -16.86 21.01 -45.83
CA ASP A 162 -16.33 21.56 -47.08
C ASP A 162 -16.54 20.61 -48.26
N LEU A 163 -16.25 19.31 -48.08
CA LEU A 163 -16.54 18.28 -49.07
C LEU A 163 -18.02 18.25 -49.45
N TYR A 164 -18.92 18.40 -48.49
CA TYR A 164 -20.36 18.32 -48.71
C TYR A 164 -20.95 19.58 -49.34
N SER A 165 -20.33 20.74 -49.13
CA SER A 165 -20.82 22.03 -49.65
C SER A 165 -20.91 22.07 -51.19
N GLY A 166 -20.08 21.28 -51.87
CA GLY A 166 -20.05 21.18 -53.34
C GLY A 166 -21.09 20.23 -53.94
N ILE A 167 -21.87 19.50 -53.12
CA ILE A 167 -22.78 18.44 -53.59
C ILE A 167 -24.25 18.89 -53.43
N ILE A 168 -24.95 19.01 -54.55
CA ILE A 168 -26.37 19.40 -54.59
C ILE A 168 -27.26 18.22 -54.14
N ASP A 169 -28.27 18.53 -53.33
CA ASP A 169 -29.29 17.58 -52.82
C ASP A 169 -28.70 16.36 -52.11
N LEU A 170 -27.62 16.56 -51.34
CA LEU A 170 -26.92 15.49 -50.63
C LEU A 170 -27.82 14.80 -49.59
N THR A 171 -28.08 13.50 -49.79
CA THR A 171 -28.87 12.69 -48.87
C THR A 171 -28.01 11.99 -47.81
N ARG A 172 -28.64 11.45 -46.75
CA ARG A 172 -27.93 10.60 -45.77
C ARG A 172 -27.33 9.34 -46.40
N GLN A 173 -27.95 8.82 -47.46
CA GLN A 173 -27.45 7.66 -48.19
C GLN A 173 -26.23 8.02 -49.02
N ASP A 174 -26.26 9.18 -49.70
CA ASP A 174 -25.11 9.72 -50.43
C ASP A 174 -23.90 9.92 -49.51
N ILE A 175 -24.11 10.46 -48.30
CA ILE A 175 -23.04 10.63 -47.30
C ILE A 175 -22.42 9.29 -46.93
N ARG A 176 -23.24 8.26 -46.65
CA ARG A 176 -22.74 6.92 -46.30
C ARG A 176 -21.94 6.30 -47.44
N TRP A 177 -22.47 6.40 -48.66
CA TRP A 177 -21.83 5.90 -49.87
C TRP A 177 -20.49 6.61 -50.10
N LEU A 178 -20.46 7.95 -50.02
CA LEU A 178 -19.26 8.74 -50.27
C LEU A 178 -18.18 8.49 -49.21
N LYS A 179 -18.54 8.46 -47.92
CA LYS A 179 -17.58 8.09 -46.86
C LYS A 179 -16.99 6.70 -47.11
N ARG A 180 -17.82 5.76 -47.57
CA ARG A 180 -17.36 4.41 -47.91
C ARG A 180 -16.43 4.41 -49.11
N TYR A 181 -16.82 5.06 -50.20
CA TYR A 181 -15.99 5.20 -51.39
C TYR A 181 -14.59 5.74 -51.01
N ILE A 182 -14.52 6.81 -50.23
CA ILE A 182 -13.25 7.40 -49.80
C ILE A 182 -12.45 6.42 -48.91
N TYR A 183 -13.12 5.72 -47.98
CA TYR A 183 -12.47 4.67 -47.18
C TYR A 183 -11.88 3.55 -48.05
N THR A 184 -12.55 3.17 -49.15
CA THR A 184 -12.04 2.14 -50.08
C THR A 184 -10.75 2.56 -50.80
N LYS A 185 -10.43 3.86 -50.85
CA LYS A 185 -9.21 4.40 -51.46
C LYS A 185 -8.00 4.42 -50.54
N LEU A 186 -8.17 4.20 -49.22
CA LEU A 186 -7.06 4.14 -48.27
C LEU A 186 -5.91 3.24 -48.77
N LYS A 187 -4.67 3.74 -48.63
CA LYS A 187 -3.46 2.98 -48.95
C LYS A 187 -3.39 1.63 -48.20
N ALA A 188 -2.70 0.66 -48.80
CA ALA A 188 -2.44 -0.62 -48.17
C ALA A 188 -1.74 -0.43 -46.81
N GLY A 189 -2.21 -1.13 -45.77
CA GLY A 189 -1.70 -1.02 -44.40
C GLY A 189 -2.24 0.17 -43.58
N ALA A 190 -3.07 1.05 -44.16
CA ALA A 190 -3.78 2.08 -43.39
C ALA A 190 -5.07 1.55 -42.73
N ARG A 191 -5.61 0.43 -43.22
CA ARG A 191 -6.72 -0.27 -42.56
C ARG A 191 -6.18 -1.26 -41.54
N LEU A 192 -6.90 -1.43 -40.44
CA LEU A 192 -6.65 -2.53 -39.52
C LEU A 192 -6.89 -3.86 -40.23
N SER A 193 -6.11 -4.86 -39.83
CA SER A 193 -6.25 -6.25 -40.23
C SER A 193 -6.06 -7.12 -39.00
N SER A 194 -6.80 -8.22 -38.88
CA SER A 194 -6.58 -9.18 -37.79
C SER A 194 -5.17 -9.77 -37.88
N LEU A 195 -4.56 -10.08 -36.75
CA LEU A 195 -3.35 -10.89 -36.70
C LEU A 195 -3.67 -12.36 -37.02
N ASP A 196 -2.83 -13.02 -37.81
CA ASP A 196 -3.00 -14.44 -38.19
C ASP A 196 -3.09 -15.38 -36.97
N VAL A 197 -2.43 -15.02 -35.86
CA VAL A 197 -2.46 -15.80 -34.61
C VAL A 197 -3.86 -15.87 -33.98
N ASN A 198 -4.78 -14.99 -34.37
CA ASN A 198 -6.13 -14.93 -33.87
C ASN A 198 -7.09 -15.90 -34.60
N ASP A 199 -6.59 -16.68 -35.57
CA ASP A 199 -7.41 -17.63 -36.34
C ASP A 199 -8.14 -18.68 -35.49
N GLY A 200 -7.58 -18.99 -34.32
CA GLY A 200 -8.12 -19.94 -33.36
C GLY A 200 -8.99 -19.33 -32.27
N LEU A 201 -9.27 -18.01 -32.31
CA LEU A 201 -9.91 -17.32 -31.19
C LEU A 201 -11.31 -17.90 -30.88
N LEU A 202 -11.61 -17.97 -29.59
CA LEU A 202 -12.91 -18.38 -29.08
C LEU A 202 -13.79 -17.16 -28.84
N VAL A 203 -15.10 -17.34 -28.96
CA VAL A 203 -16.09 -16.32 -28.58
C VAL A 203 -17.08 -16.93 -27.61
N SER A 204 -17.49 -16.15 -26.61
CA SER A 204 -18.51 -16.52 -25.65
C SER A 204 -19.40 -15.33 -25.30
N PHE A 205 -20.66 -15.60 -24.98
CA PHE A 205 -21.64 -14.58 -24.62
C PHE A 205 -22.13 -14.77 -23.18
N ILE A 206 -22.12 -13.71 -22.40
CA ILE A 206 -22.67 -13.68 -21.04
C ILE A 206 -23.88 -12.72 -21.04
N PRO A 207 -25.11 -13.24 -20.86
CA PRO A 207 -26.28 -12.40 -20.78
C PRO A 207 -26.25 -11.58 -19.49
N SER A 208 -26.50 -10.28 -19.61
CA SER A 208 -26.62 -9.38 -18.47
C SER A 208 -28.02 -9.48 -17.88
N ASP A 209 -28.14 -9.69 -16.55
CA ASP A 209 -29.45 -9.78 -15.86
C ASP A 209 -30.15 -8.40 -15.70
N ARG A 210 -30.44 -7.71 -16.81
CA ARG A 210 -31.25 -6.49 -16.78
C ARG A 210 -32.72 -6.86 -16.58
N ASP A 211 -33.26 -6.48 -15.42
CA ASP A 211 -34.68 -6.14 -15.27
C ASP A 211 -34.85 -4.67 -15.71
N GLU A 212 -35.92 -4.33 -16.41
CA GLU A 212 -36.09 -3.01 -17.07
C GLU A 212 -36.02 -1.80 -16.11
N ASP A 213 -36.06 -2.01 -14.79
CA ASP A 213 -36.20 -0.97 -13.75
C ASP A 213 -34.96 -0.75 -12.82
N ILE A 214 -33.85 -1.51 -12.93
CA ILE A 214 -32.71 -1.39 -11.99
C ILE A 214 -31.42 -0.92 -12.67
N LYS A 215 -30.93 0.26 -12.26
CA LYS A 215 -29.79 1.01 -12.84
C LYS A 215 -28.38 0.57 -12.39
N ILE A 216 -28.21 -0.67 -11.93
CA ILE A 216 -26.90 -1.21 -11.52
C ILE A 216 -26.76 -2.59 -12.17
N ALA A 217 -25.64 -2.85 -12.84
CA ALA A 217 -25.33 -4.20 -13.32
C ALA A 217 -25.42 -5.19 -12.15
N SER A 218 -26.22 -6.25 -12.32
CA SER A 218 -26.41 -7.28 -11.29
C SER A 218 -25.06 -7.83 -10.81
N GLY A 219 -24.94 -8.10 -9.50
CA GLY A 219 -23.78 -8.78 -8.94
C GLY A 219 -23.51 -10.16 -9.58
N ASP A 220 -24.56 -10.78 -10.12
CA ASP A 220 -24.50 -12.07 -10.82
C ASP A 220 -23.69 -11.99 -12.14
N ASN A 221 -23.73 -10.87 -12.86
CA ASN A 221 -22.90 -10.68 -14.06
C ASN A 221 -21.41 -10.63 -13.70
N ILE A 222 -21.07 -9.97 -12.59
CA ILE A 222 -19.70 -9.88 -12.10
C ILE A 222 -19.17 -11.29 -11.77
N ILE A 223 -19.97 -12.13 -11.11
CA ILE A 223 -19.59 -13.51 -10.79
C ILE A 223 -19.35 -14.31 -12.08
N LYS A 224 -20.24 -14.24 -13.07
CA LYS A 224 -20.09 -14.94 -14.36
C LYS A 224 -18.84 -14.47 -15.13
N ILE A 225 -18.56 -13.16 -15.13
CA ILE A 225 -17.35 -12.59 -15.73
C ILE A 225 -16.11 -13.15 -15.04
N VAL A 226 -16.07 -13.08 -13.71
CA VAL A 226 -14.96 -13.59 -12.89
C VAL A 226 -14.74 -15.09 -13.15
N GLN A 227 -15.80 -15.91 -13.11
CA GLN A 227 -15.70 -17.34 -13.43
C GLN A 227 -15.20 -17.63 -14.85
N SER A 228 -15.49 -16.74 -15.80
CA SER A 228 -15.02 -16.89 -17.19
C SER A 228 -13.57 -16.46 -17.37
N ILE A 229 -13.10 -15.50 -16.57
CA ILE A 229 -11.71 -15.02 -16.56
C ILE A 229 -10.81 -16.02 -15.83
N TYR A 230 -11.19 -16.46 -14.63
CA TYR A 230 -10.38 -17.40 -13.83
C TYR A 230 -10.29 -18.75 -14.55
N LYS A 231 -9.08 -19.10 -14.98
CA LYS A 231 -8.73 -20.42 -15.48
C LYS A 231 -8.06 -21.23 -14.35
N SER A 232 -7.19 -22.17 -14.68
CA SER A 232 -6.38 -22.89 -13.71
C SER A 232 -5.18 -22.06 -13.21
N ASP A 233 -4.64 -22.40 -12.05
CA ASP A 233 -3.54 -21.66 -11.40
C ASP A 233 -2.22 -21.65 -12.21
N ASP A 234 -2.08 -22.51 -13.22
CA ASP A 234 -0.93 -22.58 -14.13
C ASP A 234 -1.05 -21.67 -15.36
N ILE A 235 -2.17 -20.95 -15.48
CA ILE A 235 -2.46 -20.02 -16.57
C ILE A 235 -2.47 -18.58 -16.04
N LYS A 236 -1.68 -17.72 -16.70
CA LYS A 236 -1.72 -16.27 -16.50
C LYS A 236 -2.68 -15.67 -17.50
N VAL A 237 -3.73 -15.01 -17.04
CA VAL A 237 -4.71 -14.38 -17.92
C VAL A 237 -4.36 -12.91 -18.13
N ASN A 238 -4.23 -12.52 -19.39
CA ASN A 238 -4.02 -11.13 -19.79
C ASN A 238 -5.38 -10.58 -20.26
N LEU A 239 -5.95 -9.64 -19.50
CA LEU A 239 -7.28 -9.11 -19.74
C LEU A 239 -7.22 -7.75 -20.47
N TYR A 240 -7.88 -7.68 -21.61
CA TYR A 240 -8.12 -6.46 -22.38
C TYR A 240 -9.58 -6.07 -22.21
N VAL A 241 -9.87 -4.82 -21.87
CA VAL A 241 -11.23 -4.38 -21.52
C VAL A 241 -11.68 -3.28 -22.48
N ASP A 242 -12.79 -3.52 -23.17
CA ASP A 242 -13.50 -2.51 -23.93
C ASP A 242 -14.69 -1.99 -23.13
N MET A 243 -14.57 -0.75 -22.64
CA MET A 243 -15.60 -0.14 -21.79
C MET A 243 -16.79 0.45 -22.58
N GLN A 244 -16.77 0.40 -23.91
CA GLN A 244 -17.61 1.27 -24.73
C GLN A 244 -19.07 0.80 -24.84
N GLY A 245 -19.33 -0.50 -24.73
CA GLY A 245 -20.69 -1.05 -24.71
C GLY A 245 -21.29 -1.18 -23.31
N LEU A 246 -20.53 -0.87 -22.25
CA LEU A 246 -21.00 -0.90 -20.87
C LEU A 246 -21.66 0.43 -20.54
N GLU A 247 -22.81 0.39 -19.87
CA GLU A 247 -23.33 1.60 -19.24
C GLU A 247 -22.23 2.14 -18.31
N THR A 248 -21.92 3.43 -18.40
CA THR A 248 -20.77 4.04 -17.74
C THR A 248 -20.68 3.68 -16.24
N SER A 249 -21.81 3.66 -15.53
CA SER A 249 -21.91 3.25 -14.12
C SER A 249 -21.55 1.77 -13.88
N ALA A 250 -22.05 0.87 -14.72
CA ALA A 250 -21.80 -0.57 -14.67
C ALA A 250 -20.36 -0.91 -15.07
N GLY A 251 -19.84 -0.25 -16.12
CA GLY A 251 -18.47 -0.43 -16.60
C GLY A 251 -17.44 -0.11 -15.52
N TYR A 252 -17.60 1.03 -14.84
CA TYR A 252 -16.73 1.38 -13.71
C TYR A 252 -16.86 0.40 -12.53
N SER A 253 -18.06 -0.16 -12.29
CA SER A 253 -18.27 -1.14 -11.21
C SER A 253 -17.56 -2.47 -11.51
N ILE A 254 -17.71 -3.00 -12.73
CA ILE A 254 -17.00 -4.20 -13.20
C ILE A 254 -15.49 -3.96 -13.12
N LEU A 255 -15.03 -2.81 -13.61
CA LEU A 255 -13.62 -2.47 -13.60
C LEU A 255 -13.05 -2.37 -12.18
N ALA A 256 -13.79 -1.79 -11.23
CA ALA A 256 -13.39 -1.73 -9.83
C ALA A 256 -13.27 -3.13 -9.18
N VAL A 257 -14.18 -4.06 -9.50
CA VAL A 257 -14.08 -5.45 -9.01
C VAL A 257 -12.91 -6.18 -9.66
N LEU A 258 -12.75 -6.07 -10.98
CA LEU A 258 -11.60 -6.64 -11.68
C LEU A 258 -10.27 -6.08 -11.14
N GLN A 259 -10.25 -4.82 -10.70
CA GLN A 259 -9.12 -4.20 -10.02
C GLN A 259 -8.82 -4.76 -8.66
N LEU A 260 -9.85 -5.00 -7.85
CA LEU A 260 -9.65 -5.61 -6.55
C LEU A 260 -9.03 -6.99 -6.72
N LEU A 261 -9.58 -7.79 -7.64
CA LEU A 261 -9.16 -9.16 -7.91
C LEU A 261 -7.79 -9.26 -8.61
N SER A 262 -7.45 -8.33 -9.50
CA SER A 262 -6.15 -8.32 -10.18
C SER A 262 -4.99 -7.90 -9.26
N ASN A 263 -5.29 -7.18 -8.17
CA ASN A 263 -4.30 -6.72 -7.20
C ASN A 263 -4.08 -7.73 -6.04
N GLU A 264 -4.80 -8.84 -6.00
CA GLU A 264 -4.55 -9.90 -5.01
C GLU A 264 -3.18 -10.55 -5.25
N ALA A 265 -2.47 -10.90 -4.17
CA ALA A 265 -1.08 -11.39 -4.25
C ALA A 265 -0.95 -12.68 -5.09
N ASP A 266 -1.99 -13.52 -5.09
CA ASP A 266 -2.06 -14.78 -5.82
C ASP A 266 -2.95 -14.68 -7.07
N SER A 267 -3.21 -13.45 -7.55
CA SER A 267 -4.04 -13.27 -8.74
C SER A 267 -3.37 -13.87 -9.97
N ASN A 268 -4.10 -14.72 -10.68
CA ASN A 268 -3.67 -15.34 -11.92
C ASN A 268 -4.02 -14.50 -13.15
N PHE A 269 -4.50 -13.26 -12.99
CA PHE A 269 -4.79 -12.38 -14.13
C PHE A 269 -4.33 -10.95 -13.91
N GLU A 270 -4.05 -10.24 -15.01
CA GLU A 270 -3.72 -8.83 -15.01
C GLU A 270 -4.47 -8.08 -16.12
N ILE A 271 -4.88 -6.84 -15.84
CA ILE A 271 -5.47 -5.97 -16.88
C ILE A 271 -4.34 -5.32 -17.68
N LYS A 272 -4.27 -5.62 -18.98
CA LYS A 272 -3.25 -5.14 -19.91
C LYS A 272 -3.60 -3.79 -20.51
N GLU A 273 -4.84 -3.64 -20.95
CA GLU A 273 -5.30 -2.45 -21.65
C GLU A 273 -6.79 -2.22 -21.40
N ILE A 274 -7.17 -0.95 -21.36
CA ILE A 274 -8.55 -0.51 -21.27
C ILE A 274 -8.76 0.51 -22.39
N ILE A 275 -9.70 0.22 -23.29
CA ILE A 275 -10.03 1.09 -24.40
C ILE A 275 -11.41 1.73 -24.24
N THR A 276 -11.52 2.96 -24.71
CA THR A 276 -12.76 3.73 -24.84
C THR A 276 -12.81 4.44 -26.18
N SER A 277 -13.99 4.80 -26.66
CA SER A 277 -14.13 5.70 -27.80
C SER A 277 -15.30 6.63 -27.52
N HIS A 278 -15.05 7.92 -27.71
CA HIS A 278 -16.03 8.94 -27.44
C HIS A 278 -16.69 9.36 -28.75
N ARG A 279 -18.01 9.12 -28.85
CA ARG A 279 -18.79 9.53 -30.01
C ARG A 279 -18.63 11.03 -30.25
N SER A 280 -17.86 11.38 -31.27
CA SER A 280 -17.70 12.75 -31.72
C SER A 280 -18.71 13.00 -32.84
N LYS A 281 -19.74 13.82 -32.58
CA LYS A 281 -20.70 14.21 -33.61
C LYS A 281 -19.98 15.09 -34.65
N GLY A 282 -20.20 14.80 -35.94
CA GLY A 282 -19.69 15.62 -37.04
C GLY A 282 -18.22 15.37 -37.42
N ARG A 283 -17.61 14.27 -36.98
CA ARG A 283 -16.27 13.86 -37.45
C ARG A 283 -16.34 12.73 -38.47
N PHE A 284 -15.39 12.73 -39.40
CA PHE A 284 -15.26 11.70 -40.43
C PHE A 284 -14.89 10.32 -39.83
N ALA A 285 -14.04 10.31 -38.79
CA ALA A 285 -13.70 9.14 -37.99
C ALA A 285 -13.57 9.46 -36.49
N THR A 286 -13.85 8.48 -35.63
CA THR A 286 -13.82 8.61 -34.16
C THR A 286 -12.54 7.98 -33.59
N PRO A 287 -11.80 8.64 -32.67
CA PRO A 287 -10.64 8.03 -32.04
C PRO A 287 -11.01 6.88 -31.11
N ILE A 288 -10.23 5.81 -31.15
CA ILE A 288 -10.15 4.77 -30.10
C ILE A 288 -9.04 5.21 -29.14
N ASP A 289 -9.42 5.50 -27.90
CA ASP A 289 -8.57 6.02 -26.83
C ASP A 289 -8.20 4.88 -25.86
N ASN A 290 -6.91 4.68 -25.62
CA ASN A 290 -6.36 3.70 -24.68
C ASN A 290 -5.81 4.34 -23.39
N ASN A 291 -6.05 5.63 -23.16
CA ASN A 291 -5.61 6.34 -21.96
C ASN A 291 -6.40 5.97 -20.69
N GLU A 292 -7.48 5.20 -20.80
CA GLU A 292 -8.27 4.76 -19.63
C GLU A 292 -7.47 3.88 -18.66
N MET A 293 -6.43 3.21 -19.15
CA MET A 293 -5.52 2.45 -18.28
C MET A 293 -4.81 3.34 -17.27
N ALA A 294 -4.46 4.57 -17.64
CA ALA A 294 -3.87 5.54 -16.72
C ALA A 294 -4.88 5.94 -15.62
N ARG A 295 -6.15 6.16 -16.00
CA ARG A 295 -7.26 6.48 -15.07
C ARG A 295 -7.56 5.33 -14.10
N TYR A 296 -7.47 4.09 -14.58
CA TYR A 296 -7.62 2.91 -13.75
C TYR A 296 -6.52 2.80 -12.68
N LYS A 297 -5.25 3.00 -13.07
CA LYS A 297 -4.12 2.89 -12.13
C LYS A 297 -4.19 3.92 -10.98
N ILE A 298 -4.93 5.02 -11.16
CA ILE A 298 -5.20 6.02 -10.10
C ILE A 298 -5.85 5.37 -8.88
N ASN A 299 -6.84 4.50 -9.08
CA ASN A 299 -7.56 3.87 -7.97
C ASN A 299 -6.65 2.93 -7.16
N THR A 300 -5.74 2.20 -7.82
CA THR A 300 -4.71 1.39 -7.15
C THR A 300 -3.83 2.28 -6.29
N LEU A 301 -3.37 3.41 -6.84
CA LEU A 301 -2.51 4.33 -6.12
C LEU A 301 -3.22 5.00 -4.93
N LEU A 302 -4.47 5.44 -5.09
CA LEU A 302 -5.30 5.97 -3.99
C LEU A 302 -5.47 4.95 -2.87
N SER A 303 -5.71 3.69 -3.21
CA SER A 303 -5.80 2.59 -2.24
C SER A 303 -4.48 2.35 -1.53
N GLY A 304 -3.35 2.43 -2.26
CA GLY A 304 -2.01 2.38 -1.68
C GLY A 304 -1.72 3.54 -0.73
N MET A 305 -2.12 4.77 -1.10
CA MET A 305 -1.99 5.96 -0.26
C MET A 305 -2.79 5.81 1.03
N GLU A 306 -4.04 5.34 0.94
CA GLU A 306 -4.87 5.08 2.10
C GLU A 306 -4.27 3.98 2.99
N ALA A 307 -3.78 2.89 2.41
CA ALA A 307 -3.13 1.80 3.13
C ALA A 307 -1.87 2.27 3.88
N PHE A 308 -1.03 3.09 3.25
CA PHE A 308 0.15 3.65 3.91
C PHE A 308 -0.25 4.65 4.99
N ILE A 309 -1.17 5.57 4.71
CA ILE A 309 -1.63 6.56 5.69
C ILE A 309 -2.31 5.87 6.86
N LYS A 310 -3.10 4.81 6.69
CA LYS A 310 -3.79 4.15 7.82
C LYS A 310 -2.89 3.15 8.56
N TYR A 311 -2.11 2.36 7.82
CA TYR A 311 -1.44 1.17 8.37
C TYR A 311 0.08 1.14 8.16
N GLY A 312 0.66 2.12 7.48
CA GLY A 312 2.08 2.16 7.15
C GLY A 312 2.49 1.16 6.06
N LYS A 313 1.53 0.57 5.32
CA LYS A 313 1.78 -0.43 4.28
C LYS A 313 2.17 0.23 2.95
N VAL A 314 3.33 -0.13 2.40
CA VAL A 314 3.88 0.54 1.19
C VAL A 314 3.72 -0.26 -0.11
N SER A 315 3.49 -1.57 -0.03
CA SER A 315 3.57 -2.50 -1.17
C SER A 315 2.87 -2.04 -2.43
N ILE A 316 1.65 -1.49 -2.33
CA ILE A 316 0.87 -1.01 -3.47
C ILE A 316 1.53 0.20 -4.14
N ILE A 317 2.04 1.16 -3.35
CA ILE A 317 2.73 2.35 -3.86
C ILE A 317 4.05 1.95 -4.51
N GLU A 318 4.79 1.04 -3.88
CA GLU A 318 6.05 0.53 -4.43
C GLU A 318 5.85 -0.20 -5.76
N ASN A 319 4.84 -1.07 -5.86
CA ASN A 319 4.51 -1.79 -7.09
C ASN A 319 4.04 -0.83 -8.18
N TYR A 320 3.19 0.15 -7.84
CA TYR A 320 2.79 1.20 -8.78
C TYR A 320 4.02 1.92 -9.34
N TRP A 321 4.91 2.40 -8.45
CA TRP A 321 6.09 3.16 -8.86
C TRP A 321 7.00 2.36 -9.80
N LYS A 322 7.28 1.10 -9.46
CA LYS A 322 8.03 0.18 -10.34
C LYS A 322 7.36 -0.02 -11.69
N SER A 323 6.02 -0.12 -11.73
CA SER A 323 5.26 -0.32 -12.97
C SER A 323 5.27 0.88 -13.92
N THR A 324 5.58 2.08 -13.43
CA THR A 324 5.68 3.28 -14.27
C THR A 324 6.91 3.26 -15.18
N GLY A 325 7.98 2.55 -14.77
CA GLY A 325 9.28 2.61 -15.44
C GLY A 325 9.98 3.97 -15.35
N ILE A 326 9.41 4.94 -14.64
CA ILE A 326 9.99 6.26 -14.42
C ILE A 326 11.08 6.13 -13.36
N THR A 327 12.21 6.80 -13.58
CA THR A 327 13.29 6.90 -12.58
C THR A 327 13.31 8.31 -12.02
N ASN A 328 13.18 8.44 -10.71
CA ASN A 328 13.22 9.72 -10.02
C ASN A 328 13.77 9.50 -8.61
N ASP A 329 14.98 10.00 -8.37
CA ASP A 329 15.71 9.79 -7.11
C ASP A 329 14.94 10.26 -5.87
N HIS A 330 14.20 11.37 -5.97
CA HIS A 330 13.40 11.88 -4.85
C HIS A 330 12.26 10.90 -4.49
N ILE A 331 11.56 10.38 -5.50
CA ILE A 331 10.50 9.39 -5.29
C ILE A 331 11.06 8.04 -4.83
N ASP A 332 12.19 7.59 -5.40
CA ASP A 332 12.85 6.35 -4.99
C ASP A 332 13.24 6.39 -3.50
N ARG A 333 13.79 7.53 -3.04
CA ARG A 333 14.10 7.75 -1.62
C ARG A 333 12.84 7.82 -0.75
N LEU A 334 11.76 8.45 -1.23
CA LEU A 334 10.47 8.46 -0.53
C LEU A 334 9.93 7.04 -0.34
N VAL A 335 9.84 6.26 -1.42
CA VAL A 335 9.34 4.87 -1.37
C VAL A 335 10.21 4.00 -0.47
N ASN A 336 11.54 4.17 -0.51
CA ASN A 336 12.45 3.46 0.38
C ASN A 336 12.25 3.84 1.85
N ALA A 337 12.05 5.13 2.17
CA ALA A 337 11.75 5.56 3.53
C ALA A 337 10.43 4.96 4.04
N MET A 338 9.41 4.90 3.18
CA MET A 338 8.13 4.25 3.47
C MET A 338 8.28 2.74 3.74
N ARG A 339 9.18 2.04 3.03
CA ARG A 339 9.50 0.63 3.29
C ARG A 339 10.09 0.38 4.67
N TRP A 340 11.03 1.22 5.12
CA TRP A 340 11.58 1.11 6.47
C TRP A 340 10.51 1.29 7.54
N VAL A 341 9.53 2.18 7.31
CA VAL A 341 8.39 2.32 8.21
C VAL A 341 7.51 1.09 8.20
N ASP A 342 7.17 0.54 7.02
CA ASP A 342 6.38 -0.68 6.89
C ASP A 342 7.03 -1.86 7.61
N ASP A 343 8.33 -2.09 7.37
CA ASP A 343 9.11 -3.16 8.00
C ASP A 343 9.20 -2.97 9.51
N GLY A 344 9.47 -1.74 9.97
CA GLY A 344 9.52 -1.40 11.39
C GLY A 344 8.20 -1.64 12.12
N ILE A 345 7.06 -1.30 11.50
CA ILE A 345 5.74 -1.62 12.05
C ILE A 345 5.51 -3.12 12.04
N SER A 346 5.71 -3.77 10.90
CA SER A 346 5.36 -5.18 10.65
C SER A 346 6.15 -6.15 11.53
N LEU A 347 7.45 -5.88 11.71
CA LEU A 347 8.33 -6.71 12.52
C LEU A 347 8.40 -6.25 13.99
N CYS A 348 7.65 -5.19 14.35
CA CYS A 348 7.73 -4.54 15.66
C CYS A 348 9.19 -4.13 16.01
N ASN A 349 9.94 -3.64 15.01
CA ASN A 349 11.31 -3.19 15.16
C ASN A 349 11.34 -1.66 15.29
N ILE A 350 11.50 -1.18 16.54
CA ILE A 350 11.50 0.25 16.85
C ILE A 350 12.67 1.00 16.20
N PRO A 351 13.94 0.52 16.27
CA PRO A 351 15.03 1.11 15.51
C PRO A 351 14.75 1.35 14.02
N ASP A 352 14.16 0.36 13.33
CA ASP A 352 13.84 0.45 11.90
C ASP A 352 12.73 1.49 11.64
N LEU A 353 11.70 1.50 12.50
CA LEU A 353 10.63 2.50 12.45
C LEU A 353 11.17 3.94 12.65
N GLU A 354 12.01 4.15 13.65
CA GLU A 354 12.64 5.45 13.91
C GLU A 354 13.58 5.87 12.77
N TYR A 355 14.27 4.91 12.14
CA TYR A 355 15.09 5.16 10.97
C TYR A 355 14.24 5.56 9.75
N GLY A 356 13.16 4.83 9.46
CA GLY A 356 12.22 5.16 8.39
C GLY A 356 11.57 6.54 8.55
N ILE A 357 11.16 6.90 9.77
CA ILE A 357 10.61 8.24 10.06
C ILE A 357 11.66 9.35 9.82
N ARG A 358 12.92 9.12 10.19
CA ARG A 358 14.01 10.07 9.91
C ARG A 358 14.24 10.22 8.41
N LEU A 359 14.27 9.12 7.66
CA LEU A 359 14.38 9.18 6.20
C LEU A 359 13.22 9.94 5.56
N LEU A 360 11.98 9.70 6.00
CA LEU A 360 10.81 10.44 5.54
C LEU A 360 10.98 11.94 5.78
N LYS A 361 11.43 12.31 6.98
CA LYS A 361 11.67 13.70 7.35
C LYS A 361 12.76 14.34 6.48
N ASP A 362 13.84 13.62 6.19
CA ASP A 362 14.94 14.13 5.36
C ASP A 362 14.47 14.36 3.91
N VAL A 363 13.77 13.38 3.31
CA VAL A 363 13.17 13.51 1.97
C VAL A 363 12.24 14.72 1.90
N PHE A 364 11.43 14.93 2.93
CA PHE A 364 10.49 16.05 3.01
C PHE A 364 11.13 17.42 3.32
N LYS A 365 12.38 17.47 3.78
CA LYS A 365 13.10 18.75 3.93
C LYS A 365 13.69 19.22 2.61
N GLU A 366 14.01 18.28 1.73
CA GLU A 366 14.57 18.57 0.42
C GLU A 366 13.49 19.07 -0.54
N PRO A 367 13.79 20.05 -1.41
CA PRO A 367 12.89 20.38 -2.49
C PRO A 367 12.74 19.17 -3.42
N PHE A 368 11.57 19.02 -4.02
CA PHE A 368 11.34 18.03 -5.06
C PHE A 368 12.37 18.21 -6.19
N THR A 369 13.03 17.12 -6.59
CA THR A 369 14.04 17.13 -7.66
C THR A 369 13.61 16.25 -8.83
N GLY A 370 13.83 16.74 -10.05
CA GLY A 370 13.47 16.06 -11.30
C GLY A 370 12.14 16.53 -11.90
N GLU A 371 11.86 16.07 -13.10
CA GLU A 371 10.58 16.26 -13.78
C GLU A 371 9.76 14.97 -13.68
N LEU A 372 8.48 15.11 -13.35
CA LEU A 372 7.49 14.04 -13.43
C LEU A 372 6.38 14.48 -14.37
N PRO A 373 5.71 13.55 -15.06
CA PRO A 373 4.47 13.89 -15.72
C PRO A 373 3.47 14.49 -14.71
N GLU A 374 2.59 15.36 -15.21
CA GLU A 374 1.69 16.17 -14.38
C GLU A 374 0.86 15.31 -13.41
N PHE A 375 0.43 14.14 -13.88
CA PHE A 375 -0.37 13.21 -13.10
C PHE A 375 0.41 12.67 -11.89
N GLU A 376 1.56 12.04 -12.09
CA GLU A 376 2.42 11.51 -11.01
C GLU A 376 2.81 12.62 -10.03
N SER A 377 3.18 13.80 -10.54
CA SER A 377 3.51 14.97 -9.73
C SER A 377 2.35 15.37 -8.80
N ASN A 378 1.13 15.42 -9.33
CA ASN A 378 -0.06 15.74 -8.54
C ASN A 378 -0.34 14.68 -7.47
N VAL A 379 -0.17 13.39 -7.79
CA VAL A 379 -0.43 12.31 -6.83
C VAL A 379 0.60 12.28 -5.71
N PHE A 380 1.88 12.35 -6.01
CA PHE A 380 2.93 12.35 -4.99
C PHE A 380 2.80 13.56 -4.05
N ARG A 381 2.38 14.72 -4.58
CA ARG A 381 2.06 15.89 -3.74
C ARG A 381 0.90 15.64 -2.78
N ILE A 382 -0.13 14.90 -3.18
CA ILE A 382 -1.24 14.52 -2.29
C ILE A 382 -0.76 13.51 -1.25
N LEU A 383 0.03 12.51 -1.65
CA LEU A 383 0.62 11.53 -0.73
C LEU A 383 1.49 12.21 0.33
N GLU A 384 2.42 13.06 -0.08
CA GLU A 384 3.25 13.85 0.82
C GLU A 384 2.40 14.66 1.80
N ARG A 385 1.39 15.38 1.31
CA ARG A 385 0.48 16.15 2.16
C ARG A 385 -0.24 15.25 3.17
N GLY A 386 -0.67 14.06 2.74
CA GLY A 386 -1.31 13.06 3.59
C GLY A 386 -0.38 12.55 4.70
N ILE A 387 0.86 12.19 4.35
CA ILE A 387 1.88 11.73 5.29
C ILE A 387 2.22 12.85 6.28
N ARG A 388 2.49 14.07 5.81
CA ARG A 388 2.79 15.22 6.68
C ARG A 388 1.67 15.50 7.67
N LYS A 389 0.42 15.48 7.21
CA LYS A 389 -0.74 15.71 8.07
C LYS A 389 -0.89 14.62 9.13
N ASP A 390 -0.62 13.37 8.77
CA ASP A 390 -0.75 12.26 9.71
C ASP A 390 0.43 12.18 10.70
N TYR A 391 1.66 12.17 10.23
CA TYR A 391 2.84 12.02 11.10
C TYR A 391 3.09 13.29 11.93
N GLY A 392 2.72 14.46 11.41
CA GLY A 392 2.72 15.72 12.15
C GLY A 392 4.06 16.04 12.79
N ALA A 393 4.06 16.17 14.12
CA ALA A 393 5.22 16.51 14.93
C ALA A 393 6.44 15.59 14.70
N LEU A 394 6.22 14.31 14.33
CA LEU A 394 7.30 13.36 14.03
C LEU A 394 8.19 13.80 12.85
N LEU A 395 7.65 14.58 11.93
CA LEU A 395 8.37 15.06 10.76
C LEU A 395 8.83 16.52 10.89
N THR A 396 8.26 17.28 11.84
CA THR A 396 8.54 18.72 11.98
C THR A 396 9.52 19.05 13.10
N GLU A 397 9.50 18.31 14.22
CA GLU A 397 10.42 18.54 15.35
C GLU A 397 11.84 18.11 15.00
N GLU A 398 12.88 18.77 15.52
CA GLU A 398 14.29 18.46 15.21
C GLU A 398 14.71 17.07 15.70
N GLU A 399 14.33 16.71 16.92
CA GLU A 399 14.58 15.40 17.51
C GLU A 399 13.29 14.58 17.57
N LEU A 400 13.41 13.27 17.44
CA LEU A 400 12.27 12.36 17.52
C LEU A 400 11.83 12.23 18.98
N ASN A 401 10.72 12.88 19.34
CA ASN A 401 10.17 12.80 20.69
C ASN A 401 9.45 11.45 20.93
N CYS A 402 9.83 10.73 21.98
CA CYS A 402 9.25 9.41 22.28
C CYS A 402 7.75 9.49 22.61
N LEU A 403 7.30 10.48 23.39
CA LEU A 403 5.88 10.67 23.69
C LEU A 403 5.08 10.97 22.41
N THR A 404 5.64 11.74 21.48
CA THR A 404 5.04 11.97 20.15
C THR A 404 4.94 10.66 19.36
N LEU A 405 5.97 9.81 19.37
CA LEU A 405 5.96 8.52 18.71
C LEU A 405 4.93 7.56 19.31
N ILE A 406 4.84 7.50 20.65
CA ILE A 406 3.84 6.70 21.36
C ILE A 406 2.43 7.18 21.02
N ARG A 407 2.18 8.50 21.03
CA ARG A 407 0.87 9.08 20.66
C ARG A 407 0.48 8.77 19.22
N TRP A 408 1.43 8.84 18.29
CA TRP A 408 1.20 8.46 16.91
C TRP A 408 0.84 6.98 16.80
N ALA A 409 1.66 6.09 17.37
CA ALA A 409 1.39 4.64 17.35
C ALA A 409 0.05 4.29 18.02
N TYR A 410 -0.30 4.97 19.11
CA TYR A 410 -1.57 4.78 19.82
C TYR A 410 -2.77 5.22 18.97
N ARG A 411 -2.69 6.38 18.31
CA ARG A 411 -3.73 6.86 17.38
C ARG A 411 -3.95 5.88 16.21
N LYS A 412 -2.89 5.19 15.79
CA LYS A 412 -2.93 4.12 14.78
C LYS A 412 -3.47 2.77 15.29
N LYS A 413 -3.70 2.65 16.60
CA LYS A 413 -4.01 1.38 17.30
C LYS A 413 -2.91 0.32 17.16
N PHE A 414 -1.66 0.76 16.98
CA PHE A 414 -0.48 -0.10 16.96
C PHE A 414 -0.06 -0.45 18.40
N TYR A 415 -0.95 -1.11 19.14
CA TYR A 415 -0.78 -1.32 20.59
C TYR A 415 0.50 -2.09 20.94
N GLN A 416 0.87 -3.11 20.15
CA GLN A 416 2.12 -3.86 20.38
C GLN A 416 3.36 -2.98 20.17
N GLN A 417 3.33 -2.11 19.16
CA GLN A 417 4.39 -1.13 18.92
C GLN A 417 4.43 -0.11 20.07
N CYS A 418 3.28 0.39 20.56
CA CYS A 418 3.23 1.25 21.75
C CYS A 418 3.90 0.60 22.96
N LEU A 419 3.51 -0.63 23.30
CA LEU A 419 4.09 -1.37 24.42
C LEU A 419 5.61 -1.56 24.23
N THR A 420 6.05 -1.84 23.01
CA THR A 420 7.46 -2.05 22.69
C THR A 420 8.27 -0.75 22.74
N ILE A 421 7.72 0.37 22.25
CA ILE A 421 8.33 1.70 22.37
C ILE A 421 8.45 2.08 23.84
N ILE A 422 7.36 1.95 24.61
CA ILE A 422 7.34 2.26 26.04
C ILE A 422 8.37 1.41 26.78
N GLU A 423 8.48 0.13 26.47
CA GLU A 423 9.43 -0.73 27.16
C GLU A 423 10.89 -0.45 26.82
N SER A 424 11.18 -0.12 25.57
CA SER A 424 12.55 0.01 25.07
C SER A 424 13.13 1.42 25.19
N ARG A 425 12.29 2.47 25.16
CA ARG A 425 12.71 3.87 25.11
C ARG A 425 12.42 4.66 26.38
N VAL A 426 11.23 4.50 26.96
CA VAL A 426 10.82 5.30 28.14
C VAL A 426 11.80 5.16 29.31
N PRO A 427 12.31 3.97 29.69
CA PRO A 427 13.27 3.87 30.79
C PRO A 427 14.50 4.76 30.65
N ILE A 428 15.05 4.84 29.44
CA ILE A 428 16.21 5.66 29.12
C ILE A 428 15.80 7.14 29.22
N GLU A 429 14.67 7.48 28.61
CA GLU A 429 14.18 8.86 28.60
C GLU A 429 13.79 9.39 29.99
N LEU A 430 13.24 8.54 30.87
CA LEU A 430 12.95 8.91 32.26
C LEU A 430 14.22 9.28 33.02
N VAL A 431 15.33 8.58 32.75
CA VAL A 431 16.62 8.92 33.34
C VAL A 431 17.18 10.17 32.68
N ASP A 432 17.22 10.24 31.35
CA ASP A 432 17.84 11.36 30.61
C ASP A 432 17.15 12.70 30.90
N ARG A 433 15.82 12.70 31.06
CA ARG A 433 15.02 13.88 31.44
C ARG A 433 15.00 14.17 32.94
N GLY A 434 15.68 13.38 33.76
CA GLY A 434 15.74 13.57 35.23
C GLY A 434 14.46 13.24 35.98
N ILE A 435 13.52 12.54 35.35
CA ILE A 435 12.26 12.13 35.97
C ILE A 435 12.53 11.09 37.05
N PHE A 436 13.43 10.14 36.79
CA PHE A 436 13.73 9.06 37.72
C PHE A 436 15.18 8.54 37.51
N TYR A 437 16.13 9.04 38.29
CA TYR A 437 17.55 8.82 38.07
C TYR A 437 18.34 8.46 39.35
N TYR A 438 19.64 8.18 39.22
CA TYR A 438 20.38 7.38 40.21
C TYR A 438 21.70 7.98 40.74
N TRP A 439 22.09 9.21 40.37
CA TRP A 439 23.16 9.93 41.06
C TRP A 439 23.20 11.44 40.76
N GLU A 440 23.67 12.23 41.73
CA GLU A 440 24.02 13.64 41.58
C GLU A 440 25.52 13.89 41.89
N THR A 441 26.08 13.12 42.83
CA THR A 441 27.47 13.22 43.30
C THR A 441 28.32 12.03 42.87
N ASP A 442 29.65 12.15 42.91
CA ASP A 442 30.55 11.03 42.58
C ASP A 442 30.41 9.89 43.61
N GLU A 443 30.07 10.22 44.86
CA GLU A 443 29.73 9.26 45.91
C GLU A 443 28.48 8.44 45.57
N ASP A 444 27.42 9.10 45.09
CA ASP A 444 26.20 8.43 44.63
C ASP A 444 26.51 7.50 43.45
N LYS A 445 27.34 7.96 42.51
CA LYS A 445 27.74 7.16 41.35
C LYS A 445 28.46 5.88 41.80
N ALA A 446 29.37 5.99 42.76
CA ALA A 446 30.06 4.85 43.34
C ALA A 446 29.08 3.91 44.09
N GLU A 447 28.09 4.45 44.82
CA GLU A 447 27.05 3.65 45.47
C GLU A 447 26.17 2.91 44.46
N PHE A 448 25.76 3.60 43.39
CA PHE A 448 25.00 3.02 42.30
C PHE A 448 25.76 1.87 41.62
N LEU A 449 27.03 2.10 41.24
CA LEU A 449 27.90 1.08 40.66
C LEU A 449 28.04 -0.15 41.58
N ARG A 450 28.23 0.06 42.89
CA ARG A 450 28.24 -1.03 43.89
C ARG A 450 26.94 -1.82 43.87
N ALA A 451 25.79 -1.14 43.88
CA ALA A 451 24.47 -1.77 43.89
C ALA A 451 24.20 -2.56 42.60
N MET A 452 24.51 -1.99 41.43
CA MET A 452 24.38 -2.67 40.14
C MET A 452 25.32 -3.87 40.03
N ASN A 453 26.56 -3.75 40.51
CA ASN A 453 27.54 -4.84 40.48
C ASN A 453 27.09 -6.03 41.34
N TYR A 454 26.54 -5.75 42.53
CA TYR A 454 25.93 -6.78 43.38
C TYR A 454 24.80 -7.50 42.64
N GLU A 455 23.87 -6.76 42.04
CA GLU A 455 22.74 -7.35 41.32
C GLU A 455 23.17 -8.10 40.03
N PHE A 456 24.20 -7.62 39.33
CA PHE A 456 24.77 -8.29 38.16
C PHE A 456 25.29 -9.68 38.50
N TYR A 457 26.02 -9.81 39.61
CA TYR A 457 26.52 -11.10 40.05
C TYR A 457 25.37 -11.98 40.57
N ASP A 458 24.44 -11.45 41.36
CA ASP A 458 23.25 -12.18 41.84
C ASP A 458 22.36 -12.67 40.67
N THR A 459 22.37 -11.94 39.55
CA THR A 459 21.65 -12.31 38.33
C THR A 459 22.32 -13.49 37.62
N ILE A 460 21.51 -14.49 37.27
CA ILE A 460 21.96 -15.66 36.50
C ILE A 460 22.59 -15.24 35.16
N PRO A 461 23.69 -15.89 34.70
CA PRO A 461 24.46 -15.44 33.54
C PRO A 461 23.65 -15.12 32.28
N ARG A 462 22.64 -15.95 31.97
CA ARG A 462 21.78 -15.78 30.77
C ARG A 462 20.91 -14.53 30.79
N LEU A 463 20.71 -13.87 31.93
CA LEU A 463 19.91 -12.65 32.09
C LEU A 463 20.79 -11.40 32.25
N ARG A 464 22.12 -11.53 32.28
CA ARG A 464 23.03 -10.40 32.44
C ARG A 464 23.04 -9.44 31.24
N TYR A 465 22.45 -9.83 30.11
CA TYR A 465 22.25 -8.92 28.97
C TYR A 465 21.39 -7.71 29.33
N CYS A 466 20.54 -7.78 30.37
CA CYS A 466 19.72 -6.66 30.84
C CYS A 466 20.57 -5.48 31.32
N PHE A 467 21.83 -5.71 31.73
CA PHE A 467 22.75 -4.68 32.20
C PHE A 467 23.50 -3.96 31.06
N LYS A 468 23.21 -4.28 29.78
CA LYS A 468 23.78 -3.55 28.64
C LYS A 468 23.41 -2.08 28.64
N ASP A 469 22.25 -1.75 29.20
CA ASP A 469 21.78 -0.40 29.41
C ASP A 469 21.35 -0.27 30.88
N LEU A 470 22.17 0.42 31.67
CA LEU A 470 21.95 0.55 33.10
C LEU A 470 20.75 1.43 33.44
N SER A 471 20.45 2.45 32.62
CA SER A 471 19.27 3.30 32.81
C SER A 471 18.00 2.48 32.62
N HIS A 472 17.96 1.68 31.56
CA HIS A 472 16.86 0.73 31.33
C HIS A 472 16.77 -0.30 32.46
N HIS A 473 17.90 -0.90 32.87
CA HIS A 473 17.91 -1.86 33.98
C HIS A 473 17.42 -1.25 35.30
N PHE A 474 17.89 -0.06 35.63
CA PHE A 474 17.54 0.65 36.85
C PHE A 474 16.04 0.90 36.96
N VAL A 475 15.43 1.47 35.93
CA VAL A 475 13.99 1.76 35.94
C VAL A 475 13.19 0.46 35.96
N LYS A 476 13.54 -0.49 35.10
CA LYS A 476 12.70 -1.65 34.84
C LYS A 476 12.92 -2.81 35.81
N TYR A 477 14.15 -3.21 36.07
CA TYR A 477 14.45 -4.48 36.71
C TYR A 477 14.96 -4.36 38.15
N TYR A 478 15.63 -3.26 38.49
CA TYR A 478 16.33 -3.10 39.76
C TYR A 478 15.46 -3.45 40.97
N ALA A 479 15.93 -4.42 41.76
CA ALA A 479 15.30 -4.84 43.02
C ALA A 479 13.85 -5.35 42.90
N ARG A 480 13.36 -5.68 41.70
CA ARG A 480 12.06 -6.35 41.53
C ARG A 480 11.94 -7.66 42.32
N SER A 481 13.04 -8.40 42.43
CA SER A 481 13.10 -9.68 43.18
C SER A 481 12.92 -9.52 44.69
N GLN A 482 13.00 -8.29 45.22
CA GLN A 482 12.81 -8.00 46.63
C GLN A 482 11.34 -7.79 47.01
N VAL A 483 10.44 -7.71 46.02
CA VAL A 483 9.02 -7.42 46.23
C VAL A 483 8.18 -8.68 46.01
N TRP A 484 7.59 -9.18 47.10
CA TRP A 484 6.74 -10.37 47.11
C TRP A 484 5.32 -9.98 47.55
N PRO A 485 4.39 -9.72 46.61
CA PRO A 485 3.03 -9.34 46.96
C PRO A 485 2.27 -10.53 47.55
N LYS A 486 1.36 -10.26 48.49
CA LYS A 486 0.35 -11.24 48.91
C LYS A 486 -0.70 -11.43 47.81
N LYS A 487 -1.42 -12.54 47.84
CA LYS A 487 -2.50 -12.83 46.88
C LYS A 487 -3.53 -11.70 46.90
N GLY A 488 -3.79 -11.08 45.73
CA GLY A 488 -4.73 -9.99 45.56
C GLY A 488 -4.16 -8.58 45.78
N GLU A 489 -2.88 -8.45 46.16
CA GLU A 489 -2.22 -7.14 46.23
C GLU A 489 -1.74 -6.67 44.84
N ASP A 490 -1.82 -5.36 44.61
CA ASP A 490 -1.28 -4.73 43.41
C ASP A 490 0.26 -4.74 43.45
N ILE A 491 0.85 -5.58 42.61
CA ILE A 491 2.30 -5.76 42.51
C ILE A 491 3.01 -4.48 42.04
N SER A 492 2.40 -3.71 41.13
CA SER A 492 2.96 -2.47 40.59
C SER A 492 3.05 -1.41 41.69
N ARG A 493 2.00 -1.28 42.51
CA ARG A 493 1.97 -0.36 43.65
C ARG A 493 3.00 -0.74 44.70
N LYS A 494 3.08 -2.02 45.08
CA LYS A 494 4.08 -2.52 46.05
C LYS A 494 5.51 -2.30 45.57
N TYR A 495 5.76 -2.49 44.28
CA TYR A 495 7.07 -2.27 43.71
C TYR A 495 7.46 -0.79 43.71
N LEU A 496 6.53 0.10 43.34
CA LEU A 496 6.74 1.54 43.46
C LEU A 496 7.01 1.96 44.92
N ASP A 497 6.19 1.51 45.87
CA ASP A 497 6.36 1.81 47.29
C ASP A 497 7.74 1.40 47.79
N TYR A 498 8.24 0.23 47.37
CA TYR A 498 9.59 -0.24 47.70
C TYR A 498 10.66 0.70 47.14
N ARG A 499 10.56 1.08 45.85
CA ARG A 499 11.53 1.98 45.20
C ARG A 499 11.56 3.34 45.89
N LYS A 500 10.40 3.85 46.30
CA LYS A 500 10.26 5.15 46.95
C LYS A 500 10.83 5.23 48.35
N ARG A 501 11.02 4.11 49.06
CA ARG A 501 11.57 4.16 50.43
C ARG A 501 12.92 4.85 50.50
N LYS A 502 13.68 4.89 49.40
CA LYS A 502 14.93 5.65 49.34
C LYS A 502 14.78 7.16 49.37
N PHE A 503 13.65 7.71 48.93
CA PHE A 503 13.36 9.14 49.10
C PHE A 503 13.22 9.50 50.58
N THR A 504 12.68 8.59 51.40
CA THR A 504 12.36 8.85 52.80
C THR A 504 13.38 8.29 53.80
N ASP A 505 14.06 7.20 53.47
CA ASP A 505 15.04 6.53 54.32
C ASP A 505 16.39 6.38 53.59
N LYS A 506 17.29 7.33 53.85
CA LYS A 506 18.64 7.36 53.29
C LYS A 506 19.55 6.27 53.86
N THR A 507 19.16 5.57 54.93
CA THR A 507 19.97 4.51 55.56
C THR A 507 19.88 3.15 54.86
N LEU A 508 18.91 2.99 53.95
CA LEU A 508 18.75 1.77 53.16
C LEU A 508 20.00 1.49 52.31
N LYS A 509 20.46 0.24 52.23
CA LYS A 509 21.58 -0.15 51.36
C LYS A 509 21.10 -0.52 49.94
N THR A 510 20.40 0.40 49.29
CA THR A 510 19.94 0.25 47.89
C THR A 510 20.51 1.37 47.04
N ALA A 511 20.41 1.24 45.72
CA ALA A 511 20.85 2.26 44.77
C ALA A 511 20.24 3.63 45.12
N PRO A 512 20.99 4.74 44.94
CA PRO A 512 20.44 6.08 45.08
C PRO A 512 19.28 6.31 44.11
N LEU A 513 18.38 7.23 44.48
CA LEU A 513 17.19 7.55 43.71
C LEU A 513 16.84 9.03 43.86
N TYR A 514 16.67 9.70 42.72
CA TYR A 514 16.44 11.13 42.61
C TYR A 514 15.38 11.46 41.55
N SER A 515 14.76 12.63 41.67
CA SER A 515 13.84 13.18 40.67
C SER A 515 13.87 14.72 40.69
N ILE A 516 13.94 15.36 39.51
CA ILE A 516 13.85 16.83 39.40
C ILE A 516 12.43 17.36 39.67
N ILE A 517 11.45 16.45 39.76
CA ILE A 517 10.06 16.73 40.12
C ILE A 517 9.70 16.14 41.49
N GLU A 518 10.66 16.04 42.41
CA GLU A 518 10.42 15.62 43.80
C GLU A 518 9.33 16.46 44.50
N ASP A 519 9.20 17.72 44.13
CA ASP A 519 8.14 18.65 44.57
C ASP A 519 6.74 18.37 43.97
N HIS A 520 6.64 17.44 43.01
CA HIS A 520 5.40 16.93 42.40
C HIS A 520 5.29 15.40 42.58
N PRO A 521 5.22 14.92 43.83
CA PRO A 521 5.32 13.49 44.14
C PRO A 521 4.13 12.68 43.62
N GLU A 522 2.95 13.28 43.49
CA GLU A 522 1.75 12.60 42.99
C GLU A 522 1.86 12.28 41.49
N GLU A 523 2.32 13.23 40.67
CA GLU A 523 2.50 13.04 39.23
C GLU A 523 3.64 12.06 38.91
N LEU A 524 4.72 12.12 39.68
CA LEU A 524 5.81 11.15 39.58
C LEU A 524 5.33 9.73 39.92
N ASP A 525 4.59 9.59 41.02
CA ASP A 525 4.03 8.31 41.45
C ASP A 525 3.07 7.74 40.39
N ASP A 526 2.19 8.59 39.87
CA ASP A 526 1.20 8.20 38.88
C ASP A 526 1.87 7.67 37.61
N LEU A 527 2.88 8.38 37.10
CA LEU A 527 3.65 7.96 35.93
C LEU A 527 4.39 6.65 36.16
N MET A 528 5.08 6.52 37.30
CA MET A 528 5.84 5.30 37.60
C MET A 528 4.91 4.11 37.82
N TYR A 529 3.77 4.32 38.48
CA TYR A 529 2.73 3.31 38.65
C TYR A 529 2.16 2.86 37.31
N SER A 530 1.78 3.80 36.42
CA SER A 530 1.24 3.44 35.11
C SER A 530 2.25 2.69 34.24
N TYR A 531 3.54 3.08 34.29
CA TYR A 531 4.62 2.37 33.61
C TYR A 531 4.75 0.91 34.10
N TYR A 532 4.78 0.68 35.42
CA TYR A 532 4.89 -0.68 35.97
C TYR A 532 3.66 -1.53 35.68
N THR A 533 2.46 -0.95 35.77
CA THR A 533 1.20 -1.61 35.41
C THR A 533 1.18 -2.01 33.95
N LEU A 534 1.66 -1.16 33.04
CA LEU A 534 1.78 -1.48 31.63
C LEU A 534 2.73 -2.68 31.39
N GLY A 535 3.86 -2.73 32.10
CA GLY A 535 4.76 -3.89 32.08
C GLY A 535 4.10 -5.18 32.57
N PHE A 536 3.24 -5.09 33.60
CA PHE A 536 2.46 -6.23 34.10
C PHE A 536 1.39 -6.69 33.11
N VAL A 537 0.63 -5.77 32.52
CA VAL A 537 -0.40 -6.05 31.51
C VAL A 537 0.22 -6.73 30.28
N ARG A 538 1.34 -6.21 29.77
CA ARG A 538 2.09 -6.84 28.65
C ARG A 538 2.48 -8.28 28.96
N ASN A 539 3.08 -8.53 30.13
CA ASN A 539 3.49 -9.88 30.53
C ASN A 539 2.29 -10.83 30.65
N THR A 540 1.18 -10.33 31.18
CA THR A 540 -0.07 -11.12 31.33
C THR A 540 -0.62 -11.54 29.96
N ILE A 541 -0.55 -10.65 28.97
CA ILE A 541 -1.02 -10.93 27.60
C ILE A 541 -0.09 -11.90 26.87
N ASN A 542 1.22 -11.73 27.01
CA ASN A 542 2.21 -12.62 26.37
C ASN A 542 2.22 -14.04 26.94
N HIS A 543 1.80 -14.23 28.21
CA HIS A 543 1.75 -15.53 28.87
C HIS A 543 0.37 -16.21 28.87
N ALA A 544 -0.68 -15.54 28.37
CA ALA A 544 -1.99 -16.15 28.20
C ALA A 544 -1.98 -17.05 26.94
N GLY A 545 -1.82 -18.36 27.15
CA GLY A 545 -1.72 -19.35 26.07
C GLY A 545 -2.85 -19.27 25.03
N VAL A 546 -2.51 -19.63 23.79
CA VAL A 546 -3.43 -19.74 22.65
C VAL A 546 -4.54 -20.72 23.02
N LYS A 547 -5.76 -20.21 23.23
CA LYS A 547 -6.96 -21.03 23.06
C LYS A 547 -7.36 -20.89 21.60
N GLU A 548 -7.21 -21.98 20.86
CA GLU A 548 -7.74 -22.11 19.50
C GLU A 548 -9.26 -21.92 19.52
N GLY A 549 -9.77 -21.12 18.59
CA GLY A 549 -11.19 -20.79 18.47
C GLY A 549 -11.38 -19.34 18.07
N ALA A 550 -11.16 -19.03 16.79
CA ALA A 550 -11.60 -17.78 16.21
C ALA A 550 -13.10 -17.88 15.97
N ASP A 551 -13.91 -17.45 16.94
CA ASP A 551 -15.15 -16.72 16.68
C ASP A 551 -15.74 -16.19 17.99
N GLN A 552 -15.94 -14.86 18.03
CA GLN A 552 -16.66 -14.10 19.07
C GLN A 552 -16.29 -14.41 20.53
N ASP A 553 -15.03 -14.22 20.94
CA ASP A 553 -14.65 -14.33 22.35
C ASP A 553 -14.70 -12.95 23.05
N PRO A 554 -15.64 -12.70 23.99
CA PRO A 554 -15.68 -11.48 24.81
C PRO A 554 -14.36 -11.22 25.53
N LEU A 555 -13.62 -12.27 25.88
CA LEU A 555 -12.33 -12.18 26.57
C LEU A 555 -11.25 -11.53 25.69
N ARG A 556 -11.36 -11.60 24.36
CA ARG A 556 -10.42 -10.93 23.44
C ARG A 556 -10.64 -9.42 23.43
N ASN A 557 -11.90 -8.99 23.49
CA ASN A 557 -12.26 -7.57 23.52
C ASN A 557 -11.87 -6.94 24.87
N GLU A 558 -12.13 -7.63 25.99
CA GLU A 558 -11.71 -7.19 27.32
C GLU A 558 -10.19 -7.00 27.44
N ARG A 559 -9.40 -7.88 26.81
CA ARG A 559 -7.93 -7.75 26.79
C ARG A 559 -7.45 -6.56 25.98
N ILE A 560 -8.05 -6.32 24.81
CA ILE A 560 -7.71 -5.17 23.97
C ILE A 560 -8.09 -3.88 24.70
N GLU A 561 -9.26 -3.83 25.32
CA GLU A 561 -9.73 -2.69 26.12
C GLU A 561 -8.80 -2.41 27.31
N LEU A 562 -8.34 -3.46 28.01
CA LEU A 562 -7.35 -3.32 29.08
C LEU A 562 -6.03 -2.73 28.58
N VAL A 563 -5.54 -3.16 27.42
CA VAL A 563 -4.31 -2.59 26.81
C VAL A 563 -4.53 -1.14 26.40
N ASP A 564 -5.63 -0.86 25.72
CA ASP A 564 -5.98 0.47 25.23
C ASP A 564 -6.05 1.48 26.39
N THR A 565 -6.83 1.15 27.44
CA THR A 565 -6.97 1.97 28.64
C THR A 565 -5.67 2.16 29.39
N THR A 566 -4.83 1.12 29.51
CA THR A 566 -3.54 1.21 30.20
C THR A 566 -2.53 2.07 29.44
N ILE A 567 -2.48 1.97 28.10
CA ILE A 567 -1.63 2.83 27.26
C ILE A 567 -2.13 4.28 27.33
N ALA A 568 -3.44 4.50 27.25
CA ALA A 568 -4.04 5.82 27.34
C ALA A 568 -3.72 6.52 28.67
N ASP A 569 -3.85 5.78 29.78
CA ASP A 569 -3.51 6.26 31.13
C ASP A 569 -2.02 6.63 31.22
N PHE A 570 -1.12 5.76 30.72
CA PHE A 570 0.30 6.07 30.66
C PHE A 570 0.60 7.33 29.84
N ILE A 571 0.04 7.46 28.63
CA ILE A 571 0.22 8.65 27.77
C ILE A 571 -0.22 9.93 28.50
N SER A 572 -1.36 9.88 29.18
CA SER A 572 -1.91 11.01 29.93
C SER A 572 -0.98 11.45 31.06
N LYS A 573 -0.50 10.49 31.86
CA LYS A 573 0.41 10.76 32.99
C LYS A 573 1.78 11.22 32.52
N TYR A 574 2.29 10.62 31.43
CA TYR A 574 3.59 11.01 30.88
C TYR A 574 3.54 12.43 30.29
N ALA A 575 2.43 12.80 29.65
CA ALA A 575 2.22 14.16 29.16
C ALA A 575 2.23 15.19 30.30
N LYS A 576 1.52 14.93 31.40
CA LYS A 576 1.49 15.83 32.57
C LYS A 576 2.89 16.07 33.14
N VAL A 577 3.66 15.01 33.34
CA VAL A 577 5.05 15.10 33.83
C VAL A 577 5.92 15.89 32.85
N THR A 578 5.76 15.63 31.55
CA THR A 578 6.49 16.38 30.51
C THR A 578 6.17 17.86 30.59
N ASP A 579 4.89 18.24 30.72
CA ASP A 579 4.47 19.65 30.81
C ASP A 579 5.04 20.35 32.06
N ILE A 580 5.13 19.66 33.20
CA ILE A 580 5.79 20.18 34.42
C ILE A 580 7.27 20.49 34.14
N ILE A 581 7.99 19.57 33.47
CA ILE A 581 9.41 19.77 33.11
C ILE A 581 9.56 20.98 32.19
N LYS A 582 8.66 21.15 31.21
CA LYS A 582 8.65 22.32 30.32
C LYS A 582 8.44 23.62 31.08
N MET A 583 7.46 23.66 32.00
CA MET A 583 7.18 24.84 32.82
C MET A 583 8.35 25.23 33.72
N LYS A 584 9.10 24.24 34.22
CA LYS A 584 10.31 24.47 35.02
C LYS A 584 11.53 24.91 34.19
N GLY A 585 11.45 24.87 32.85
CA GLY A 585 12.57 25.20 31.97
C GLY A 585 13.70 24.16 32.00
N LEU A 586 13.39 22.92 32.37
CA LEU A 586 14.39 21.85 32.55
C LEU A 586 14.54 20.94 31.31
N GLU A 587 14.10 21.38 30.13
CA GLU A 587 14.18 20.60 28.89
C GLU A 587 15.62 20.20 28.51
N GLY A 588 16.62 20.96 28.98
CA GLY A 588 18.04 20.69 28.77
C GLY A 588 18.74 19.94 29.91
N PHE A 589 18.00 19.42 30.91
CA PHE A 589 18.61 18.60 31.95
C PHE A 589 19.31 17.40 31.31
N ARG A 590 20.58 17.20 31.66
CA ARG A 590 21.34 16.02 31.26
C ARG A 590 21.81 15.34 32.52
N THR A 591 21.09 14.29 32.90
CA THR A 591 21.58 13.37 33.93
C THR A 591 22.92 12.83 33.49
N ARG A 592 23.85 12.77 34.42
CA ARG A 592 25.08 12.03 34.18
C ARG A 592 24.68 10.55 34.22
N THR A 593 24.81 9.81 33.13
CA THR A 593 24.51 8.37 33.11
C THR A 593 25.81 7.57 33.29
N VAL A 594 25.70 6.31 33.69
CA VAL A 594 26.84 5.39 33.68
C VAL A 594 26.85 4.64 32.36
N SER A 595 27.97 4.73 31.64
CA SER A 595 28.11 4.02 30.35
C SER A 595 28.25 2.50 30.57
N ALA A 596 27.89 1.72 29.55
CA ALA A 596 28.07 0.27 29.60
C ALA A 596 29.55 -0.15 29.73
N GLU A 597 30.48 0.66 29.22
CA GLU A 597 31.93 0.42 29.35
C GLU A 597 32.39 0.67 30.77
N GLU A 598 32.02 1.82 31.33
CA GLU A 598 32.35 2.18 32.72
C GLU A 598 31.85 1.13 33.71
N PHE A 599 30.63 0.62 33.52
CA PHE A 599 30.11 -0.45 34.35
C PHE A 599 30.87 -1.76 34.17
N ARG A 600 31.27 -2.10 32.94
CA ARG A 600 32.05 -3.31 32.66
C ARG A 600 33.40 -3.25 33.36
N GLU A 601 34.13 -2.14 33.21
CA GLU A 601 35.39 -1.88 33.90
C GLU A 601 35.22 -2.03 35.41
N TYR A 602 34.20 -1.37 35.97
CA TYR A 602 33.89 -1.47 37.40
C TYR A 602 33.62 -2.91 37.86
N THR A 603 32.80 -3.66 37.12
CA THR A 603 32.44 -5.05 37.43
C THR A 603 33.61 -6.02 37.28
N GLU A 604 34.55 -5.73 36.39
CA GLU A 604 35.78 -6.50 36.21
C GLU A 604 36.77 -6.28 37.36
N ASP A 605 36.91 -5.03 37.81
CA ASP A 605 37.75 -4.65 38.94
C ASP A 605 37.17 -5.12 40.29
N HIS A 606 35.84 -5.22 40.39
CA HIS A 606 35.12 -5.57 41.61
C HIS A 606 34.41 -6.93 41.49
N LYS A 607 35.11 -7.94 40.95
CA LYS A 607 34.59 -9.31 40.80
C LYS A 607 34.11 -9.89 42.13
N LEU A 608 32.83 -10.26 42.18
CA LEU A 608 32.25 -11.01 43.29
C LEU A 608 32.25 -12.50 42.95
N PHE A 609 32.82 -13.35 43.82
CA PHE A 609 32.77 -14.80 43.66
C PHE A 609 31.50 -15.34 44.30
N ILE A 610 30.68 -15.98 43.47
CA ILE A 610 29.48 -16.70 43.90
C ILE A 610 29.82 -18.16 44.06
N THR A 611 29.68 -18.68 45.28
CA THR A 611 29.68 -20.12 45.54
C THR A 611 28.27 -20.65 45.26
N PRO A 612 28.08 -21.61 44.32
CA PRO A 612 26.76 -22.16 44.06
C PRO A 612 26.25 -22.90 45.30
N ASN A 613 25.10 -22.50 45.81
CA ASN A 613 24.44 -23.23 46.88
C ASN A 613 23.75 -24.45 46.25
N THR A 614 24.27 -25.66 46.47
CA THR A 614 23.79 -26.92 45.87
C THR A 614 22.46 -27.43 46.46
N GLY A 615 21.62 -26.56 47.03
CA GLY A 615 20.40 -26.94 47.72
C GLY A 615 19.18 -26.11 47.31
N GLY A 616 18.34 -26.69 46.45
CA GLY A 616 16.94 -26.29 46.26
C GLY A 616 16.69 -25.09 45.35
N ARG A 617 15.56 -25.10 44.64
CA ARG A 617 15.08 -24.13 43.63
C ARG A 617 15.02 -22.65 44.06
N ASN A 618 15.44 -22.30 45.28
CA ASN A 618 15.37 -20.96 45.88
C ASN A 618 16.66 -20.51 46.62
N GLY A 619 17.84 -21.04 46.29
CA GLY A 619 19.09 -20.65 46.94
C GLY A 619 19.58 -19.26 46.53
N ARG A 620 19.57 -18.27 47.45
CA ARG A 620 20.42 -17.07 47.33
C ARG A 620 21.88 -17.51 47.27
N ASN A 621 22.64 -16.90 46.37
CA ASN A 621 24.07 -17.12 46.22
C ASN A 621 24.82 -16.47 47.39
N ASN A 622 25.71 -17.23 48.06
CA ASN A 622 26.62 -16.63 49.03
C ASN A 622 27.72 -15.90 48.26
N ILE A 623 27.76 -14.57 48.41
CA ILE A 623 28.80 -13.72 47.83
C ILE A 623 29.98 -13.70 48.81
N THR A 624 31.14 -14.16 48.36
CA THR A 624 32.37 -14.15 49.16
C THR A 624 33.34 -13.13 48.58
N ILE A 625 33.86 -12.22 49.42
CA ILE A 625 34.90 -11.25 49.04
C ILE A 625 36.22 -12.01 48.81
N PRO A 626 36.97 -11.72 47.74
CA PRO A 626 38.20 -12.46 47.43
C PRO A 626 39.27 -12.30 48.52
N ARG A 627 39.97 -13.40 48.83
CA ARG A 627 41.25 -13.35 49.56
C ARG A 627 42.34 -12.85 48.62
N PRO A 628 43.21 -11.91 49.03
CA PRO A 628 44.36 -11.50 48.24
C PRO A 628 45.29 -12.68 47.95
N ARG A 629 45.86 -12.75 46.75
CA ARG A 629 46.94 -13.70 46.44
C ARG A 629 48.23 -13.21 47.08
N LEU A 630 48.54 -13.70 48.28
CA LEU A 630 49.82 -13.47 48.95
C LEU A 630 50.92 -14.30 48.29
N LYS A 631 52.11 -13.73 48.10
CA LYS A 631 53.32 -14.47 47.74
C LYS A 631 53.86 -15.20 48.97
N ALA A 632 54.67 -16.24 48.76
CA ALA A 632 55.31 -16.99 49.84
C ALA A 632 56.13 -16.05 50.74
N GLY A 633 55.72 -15.89 52.00
CA GLY A 633 56.34 -15.02 53.00
C GLY A 633 55.55 -13.75 53.36
N GLU A 634 54.48 -13.41 52.63
CA GLU A 634 53.63 -12.26 52.97
C GLU A 634 52.55 -12.65 54.00
N LYS A 635 52.42 -11.87 55.08
CA LYS A 635 51.30 -11.97 56.04
C LYS A 635 50.22 -10.95 55.69
N LEU A 636 48.96 -11.38 55.71
CA LEU A 636 47.79 -10.50 55.56
C LEU A 636 47.34 -10.05 56.94
N ILE A 637 47.40 -8.76 57.23
CA ILE A 637 46.83 -8.19 58.46
C ILE A 637 45.44 -7.66 58.12
N ILE A 638 44.41 -8.27 58.70
CA ILE A 638 43.02 -7.80 58.55
C ILE A 638 42.66 -7.01 59.82
N SER A 639 42.54 -5.69 59.69
CA SER A 639 41.97 -4.83 60.73
C SER A 639 40.47 -4.67 60.50
N VAL A 640 39.65 -5.19 61.40
CA VAL A 640 38.20 -4.96 61.41
C VAL A 640 37.91 -3.84 62.40
N GLU A 641 37.48 -2.67 61.92
CA GLU A 641 36.83 -1.66 62.77
C GLU A 641 35.34 -1.98 62.84
N ILE A 642 34.84 -2.22 64.05
CA ILE A 642 33.40 -2.31 64.32
C ILE A 642 33.05 -1.03 65.10
N GLU A 643 32.29 -0.14 64.46
CA GLU A 643 31.59 0.94 65.16
C GLU A 643 30.28 0.40 65.72
N SER A 644 30.13 0.46 67.06
CA SER A 644 28.84 0.29 67.71
C SER A 644 28.17 1.65 67.91
N GLU A 645 26.83 1.69 67.94
CA GLU A 645 26.00 2.91 68.01
C GLU A 645 26.30 3.84 69.21
N ASP A 646 27.09 3.38 70.18
CA ASP A 646 27.54 4.08 71.38
C ASP A 646 28.98 4.64 71.28
N GLY A 647 29.59 4.66 70.08
CA GLY A 647 30.78 5.46 69.78
C GLY A 647 32.10 4.98 70.39
N ARG A 648 32.19 3.73 70.88
CA ARG A 648 33.44 3.15 71.41
C ARG A 648 34.09 2.24 70.38
N LYS A 649 35.23 2.67 69.84
CA LYS A 649 36.09 1.84 68.96
C LYS A 649 36.79 0.74 69.76
N LYS A 650 36.59 -0.52 69.38
CA LYS A 650 37.45 -1.65 69.81
C LYS A 650 38.24 -2.15 68.61
N LEU A 651 39.56 -2.00 68.67
CA LEU A 651 40.50 -2.64 67.74
C LEU A 651 40.81 -4.05 68.24
N GLY A 652 40.33 -5.06 67.52
CA GLY A 652 40.75 -6.44 67.67
C GLY A 652 41.50 -6.88 66.42
N GLY A 653 42.82 -6.97 66.48
CA GLY A 653 43.63 -7.58 65.42
C GLY A 653 43.66 -9.09 65.57
N TYR A 654 43.39 -9.82 64.49
CA TYR A 654 43.77 -11.22 64.34
C TYR A 654 44.85 -11.29 63.26
N GLU A 655 45.98 -11.94 63.57
CA GLU A 655 47.02 -12.29 62.58
C GLU A 655 46.60 -13.46 61.69
#